data_AF-A0A2S2QIG8-F1
#
_entry.id   AF-A0A2S2QIG8-F1
#
_cell.length_a   1.000
_cell.length_b   1.000
_cell.length_c   1.000
_cell.angle_alpha   90.00
_cell.angle_beta   90.00
_cell.angle_gamma   90.00
#
_symmetry.space_group_name_H-M   'P 1'
#
loop_
_entity.id
_entity.type
_entity.pdbx_description
1 polymer ?
#
loop_
_entity_poly.entity_id
_entity_poly.type
_entity_poly.pdbx_seq_one_letter_code
_entity_poly.pdbx_strand_id
1 'polypeptide(L)'
;DQELDAGLKLQYWSAFDACRRFKVINKGSFGILSFMNIKDCVNIVHNQLEQNKEVINVLQQLNYALKWNDFNTMKQCIMNPTLRLEYSVKAKDLQYAFELLLNRKNDSEDDVEIWKDDVEDVLKRVCDEVESIHRSAEWLLSVNLSLVKNERTKLAQEFLKLVPMSEMEQQEICVTLLHLLESKAKYKGPWVVHQTPYGRCVYLNLETLDYSWEKPNFLPTPKYLNMEEIQTTIMNMKKSYQHRKESEEMEKMITQLQAHIRGFLVRRELKNKNKWSNKQEYYAIKIQNWWRCILFRRQWSAMMKKVRKQLKPFQRVYTTSDVKHIIQIQAIWRGKMVRNNFYHLFHTANPPYKIVKHFARLLNFNLEDYHRELELQNLRGQITKHIRLSNKMSHEADELDIKIGLLIQNRISLQDVIGHKVKANEDINKIHPSNNMQHSISLMSLNKNSKHLLECYQHLFYMLQTKPYYLTKLIFCLPYSVRHISKFLEQILMSVFNAGSNSRDAYFMLKLLTLALKEEIKINCTKAAEIKTSNLYILKAIVDQARCFDNQKRLNTIFKTVVEKLIHHRNNLFIDTNPVTIYRTWRNELETNTGEISDLPNSVDQQTALKYDEVQKRLAHNLEQLQNITEEFLNKILDSKPLIPYAILYTARTLREIIQELFPDTRENEVYKIIGYFVYNLYMNPVIITPEIYDIFETKIEDGISYRQRHNLASVAKILQYASNKKGYKDEIHLKCMNPFILDCYTKLKLFFNNCSNVDDPEIYYNINEFTDVTLLTKPTINITLQEIQETHSLLLDNIDQVAPDPNDPIHQLLDELGPSAPTISQLYGCKELLLFYFI
;
A
#
# COMPACT_ATOMS: atom_id res chain seq x y z
N ASP A 1 -66.23 0.77 -52.37
CA ASP A 1 -66.74 0.41 -51.02
C ASP A 1 -65.77 -0.44 -50.20
N GLN A 2 -64.45 -0.32 -50.41
CA GLN A 2 -63.48 -0.77 -49.40
C GLN A 2 -62.99 0.51 -48.72
N GLU A 3 -63.46 0.73 -47.49
CA GLU A 3 -62.97 1.83 -46.65
C GLU A 3 -61.48 1.59 -46.39
N LEU A 4 -60.64 2.50 -46.87
CA LEU A 4 -59.21 2.48 -46.60
C LEU A 4 -59.00 2.77 -45.11
N ASP A 5 -58.47 1.81 -44.36
CA ASP A 5 -58.15 1.99 -42.96
C ASP A 5 -57.08 3.10 -42.80
N ALA A 6 -57.44 4.15 -42.06
CA ALA A 6 -56.62 5.34 -41.87
C ALA A 6 -55.29 5.04 -41.17
N GLY A 7 -55.21 3.96 -40.38
CA GLY A 7 -54.00 3.53 -39.68
C GLY A 7 -52.89 3.01 -40.61
N LEU A 8 -53.23 2.61 -41.84
CA LEU A 8 -52.33 1.90 -42.75
C LEU A 8 -51.80 2.78 -43.89
N LYS A 9 -52.00 4.10 -43.77
CA LYS A 9 -51.63 5.10 -44.76
C LYS A 9 -50.17 5.02 -45.21
N LEU A 10 -49.25 4.74 -44.29
CA LEU A 10 -47.81 4.57 -44.61
C LEU A 10 -47.53 3.28 -45.38
N GLN A 11 -48.19 2.18 -45.03
CA GLN A 11 -48.02 0.89 -45.72
C GLN A 11 -48.61 0.93 -47.13
N TYR A 12 -49.82 1.50 -47.27
CA TYR A 12 -50.40 1.77 -48.59
C TYR A 12 -49.49 2.66 -49.43
N TRP A 13 -48.96 3.74 -48.85
CA TRP A 13 -48.02 4.63 -49.55
C TRP A 13 -46.75 3.91 -49.98
N SER A 14 -46.16 3.07 -49.12
CA SER A 14 -44.97 2.28 -49.45
C SER A 14 -45.23 1.27 -50.59
N ALA A 15 -46.39 0.60 -50.56
CA ALA A 15 -46.78 -0.36 -51.59
C ALA A 15 -47.04 0.34 -52.94
N PHE A 16 -47.63 1.53 -52.92
CA PHE A 16 -47.81 2.35 -54.11
C PHE A 16 -46.48 2.86 -54.65
N ASP A 17 -45.56 3.33 -53.80
CA ASP A 17 -44.24 3.79 -54.25
C ASP A 17 -43.40 2.63 -54.81
N ALA A 18 -43.43 1.45 -54.19
CA ALA A 18 -42.77 0.25 -54.69
C ALA A 18 -43.31 -0.18 -56.06
N CYS A 19 -44.64 -0.20 -56.23
CA CYS A 19 -45.29 -0.52 -57.51
C CYS A 19 -44.97 0.53 -58.59
N ARG A 20 -44.91 1.82 -58.20
CA ARG A 20 -44.49 2.91 -59.09
C ARG A 20 -43.05 2.73 -59.54
N ARG A 21 -42.12 2.46 -58.61
CA ARG A 21 -40.71 2.19 -58.92
C ARG A 21 -40.56 0.98 -59.85
N PHE A 22 -41.26 -0.12 -59.57
CA PHE A 22 -41.25 -1.31 -60.40
C PHE A 22 -41.72 -1.04 -61.84
N LYS A 23 -42.75 -0.21 -62.02
CA LYS A 23 -43.21 0.21 -63.35
C LYS A 23 -42.22 1.11 -64.09
N VAL A 24 -41.61 2.06 -63.38
CA VAL A 24 -40.59 2.96 -63.95
C VAL A 24 -39.39 2.16 -64.45
N ILE A 25 -38.98 1.13 -63.69
CA ILE A 25 -37.85 0.26 -64.04
C ILE A 25 -38.19 -0.65 -65.24
N ASN A 26 -39.37 -1.26 -65.27
CA ASN A 26 -39.67 -2.31 -66.26
C ASN A 26 -40.32 -1.85 -67.57
N LYS A 27 -40.93 -0.65 -67.66
CA LYS A 27 -41.68 -0.22 -68.88
C LYS A 27 -41.36 1.18 -69.42
N GLY A 28 -40.36 1.88 -68.88
CA GLY A 28 -39.79 3.08 -69.51
C GLY A 28 -40.77 4.21 -69.88
N SER A 29 -41.97 4.27 -69.28
CA SER A 29 -42.97 5.30 -69.53
C SER A 29 -43.74 5.65 -68.24
N PHE A 30 -44.19 6.91 -68.18
CA PHE A 30 -44.61 7.69 -67.00
C PHE A 30 -45.17 6.88 -65.81
N GLY A 31 -44.66 7.18 -64.60
CA GLY A 31 -44.97 6.52 -63.32
C GLY A 31 -46.39 6.73 -62.78
N ILE A 32 -47.39 6.77 -63.65
CA ILE A 32 -48.81 6.87 -63.31
C ILE A 32 -49.33 5.45 -62.99
N LEU A 33 -49.86 5.26 -61.78
CA LEU A 33 -50.48 4.02 -61.36
C LEU A 33 -51.91 3.95 -61.95
N SER A 34 -52.25 2.83 -62.59
CA SER A 34 -53.63 2.61 -63.05
C SER A 34 -54.51 2.22 -61.88
N PHE A 35 -55.83 2.38 -62.02
CA PHE A 35 -56.80 1.95 -61.00
C PHE A 35 -56.62 0.47 -60.60
N MET A 36 -56.33 -0.42 -61.56
CA MET A 36 -56.08 -1.84 -61.25
C MET A 36 -54.81 -2.03 -60.41
N ASN A 37 -53.74 -1.27 -60.67
CA ASN A 37 -52.53 -1.36 -59.85
C ASN A 37 -52.75 -0.82 -58.44
N ILE A 38 -53.56 0.22 -58.29
CA ILE A 38 -53.93 0.75 -56.98
C ILE A 38 -54.75 -0.32 -56.24
N LYS A 39 -55.74 -0.93 -56.90
CA LYS A 39 -56.54 -2.02 -56.32
C LYS A 39 -55.69 -3.22 -55.92
N ASP A 40 -54.75 -3.64 -56.74
CA ASP A 40 -53.84 -4.75 -56.45
C ASP A 40 -52.92 -4.43 -55.26
N CYS A 41 -52.33 -3.23 -55.21
CA CYS A 41 -51.54 -2.77 -54.07
C CYS A 41 -52.37 -2.74 -52.78
N VAL A 42 -53.61 -2.27 -52.85
CA VAL A 42 -54.54 -2.25 -51.70
C VAL A 42 -54.85 -3.67 -51.26
N ASN A 43 -55.16 -4.59 -52.19
CA ASN A 43 -55.42 -6.00 -51.87
C ASN A 43 -54.18 -6.70 -51.29
N ILE A 44 -52.98 -6.39 -51.77
CA ILE A 44 -51.72 -6.93 -51.22
C ILE A 44 -51.54 -6.49 -49.77
N VAL A 45 -51.75 -5.21 -49.47
CA VAL A 45 -51.63 -4.70 -48.10
C VAL A 45 -52.72 -5.30 -47.20
N HIS A 46 -53.96 -5.45 -47.68
CA HIS A 46 -55.02 -6.13 -46.92
C HIS A 46 -54.72 -7.61 -46.66
N ASN A 47 -54.24 -8.35 -47.66
CA ASN A 47 -53.84 -9.76 -47.49
C ASN A 47 -52.66 -9.89 -46.51
N GLN A 48 -51.71 -8.95 -46.54
CA GLN A 48 -50.61 -8.90 -45.55
C GLN A 48 -51.12 -8.63 -44.14
N LEU A 49 -52.16 -7.81 -43.99
CA LEU A 49 -52.78 -7.53 -42.70
C LEU A 49 -53.54 -8.72 -42.15
N GLU A 50 -54.28 -9.45 -42.99
CA GLU A 50 -54.95 -10.68 -42.58
C GLU A 50 -53.93 -11.72 -42.12
N GLN A 51 -52.84 -11.90 -42.86
CA GLN A 51 -51.74 -12.78 -42.46
C GLN A 51 -51.08 -12.33 -41.15
N ASN A 52 -50.84 -11.03 -40.96
CA ASN A 52 -50.26 -10.51 -39.71
C ASN A 52 -51.22 -10.68 -38.53
N LYS A 53 -52.54 -10.52 -38.73
CA LYS A 53 -53.56 -10.77 -37.69
C LYS A 53 -53.59 -12.24 -37.28
N GLU A 54 -53.45 -13.17 -38.22
CA GLU A 54 -53.35 -14.60 -37.92
C GLU A 54 -52.09 -14.92 -37.10
N VAL A 55 -50.94 -14.35 -37.47
CA VAL A 55 -49.67 -14.50 -36.72
C VAL A 55 -49.80 -13.95 -35.31
N ILE A 56 -50.38 -12.76 -35.14
CA ILE A 56 -50.60 -12.13 -33.82
C ILE A 56 -51.52 -13.00 -32.96
N ASN A 57 -52.58 -13.58 -33.51
CA ASN A 57 -53.47 -14.46 -32.76
C ASN A 57 -52.74 -15.71 -32.25
N VAL A 58 -51.88 -16.32 -33.07
CA VAL A 58 -51.07 -17.48 -32.65
C VAL A 58 -50.03 -17.09 -31.60
N LEU A 59 -49.40 -15.91 -31.71
CA LEU A 59 -48.49 -15.39 -30.68
C LEU A 59 -49.20 -15.06 -29.37
N GLN A 60 -50.43 -14.53 -29.42
CA GLN A 60 -51.25 -14.31 -28.22
C GLN A 60 -51.59 -15.65 -27.54
N GLN A 61 -51.98 -16.67 -28.32
CA GLN A 61 -52.20 -18.02 -27.80
C GLN A 61 -50.93 -18.60 -27.16
N LEU A 62 -49.76 -18.38 -27.77
CA LEU A 62 -48.47 -18.78 -27.21
C LEU A 62 -48.16 -18.04 -25.89
N ASN A 63 -48.42 -16.74 -25.83
CA ASN A 63 -48.23 -15.94 -24.60
C ASN A 63 -49.20 -16.36 -23.47
N TYR A 64 -50.43 -16.74 -23.81
CA TYR A 64 -51.39 -17.34 -22.86
C TYR A 64 -50.90 -18.72 -22.37
N ALA A 65 -50.44 -19.58 -23.28
CA ALA A 65 -49.88 -20.88 -22.93
C ALA A 65 -48.69 -20.76 -21.96
N LEU A 66 -47.78 -19.81 -22.21
CA LEU A 66 -46.66 -19.52 -21.32
C LEU A 66 -47.10 -18.92 -19.98
N LYS A 67 -48.18 -18.11 -19.94
CA LYS A 67 -48.74 -17.55 -18.70
C LYS A 67 -49.33 -18.62 -17.79
N TRP A 68 -49.92 -19.67 -18.36
CA TRP A 68 -50.56 -20.77 -17.62
C TRP A 68 -49.68 -22.03 -17.53
N ASN A 69 -48.43 -21.95 -17.97
CA ASN A 69 -47.47 -23.05 -17.98
C ASN A 69 -47.98 -24.31 -18.72
N ASP A 70 -48.70 -24.11 -19.83
CA ASP A 70 -49.29 -25.19 -20.63
C ASP A 70 -48.41 -25.57 -21.81
N PHE A 71 -47.72 -26.70 -21.66
CA PHE A 71 -46.79 -27.24 -22.67
C PHE A 71 -47.50 -27.70 -23.95
N ASN A 72 -48.73 -28.20 -23.87
CA ASN A 72 -49.41 -28.81 -25.03
C ASN A 72 -49.90 -27.74 -26.01
N THR A 73 -50.45 -26.65 -25.49
CA THR A 73 -50.87 -25.50 -26.31
C THR A 73 -49.66 -24.77 -26.89
N MET A 74 -48.57 -24.60 -26.13
CA MET A 74 -47.31 -24.07 -26.68
C MET A 74 -46.80 -24.93 -27.86
N LYS A 75 -46.76 -26.26 -27.69
CA LYS A 75 -46.32 -27.19 -28.74
C LYS A 75 -47.17 -27.07 -30.00
N GLN A 76 -48.48 -26.88 -29.87
CA GLN A 76 -49.39 -26.65 -31.01
C GLN A 76 -49.12 -25.30 -31.68
N CYS A 77 -48.83 -24.25 -30.92
CA CYS A 77 -48.49 -22.93 -31.46
C CYS A 77 -47.17 -22.95 -32.24
N ILE A 78 -46.10 -23.54 -31.70
CA ILE A 78 -44.80 -23.60 -32.38
C ILE A 78 -44.84 -24.49 -33.63
N MET A 79 -45.64 -25.56 -33.63
CA MET A 79 -45.83 -26.44 -34.79
C MET A 79 -46.81 -25.86 -35.84
N ASN A 80 -47.41 -24.70 -35.59
CA ASN A 80 -48.37 -24.10 -36.51
C ASN A 80 -47.65 -23.48 -37.72
N PRO A 81 -47.94 -23.90 -38.97
CA PRO A 81 -47.29 -23.37 -40.16
C PRO A 81 -47.52 -21.87 -40.40
N THR A 82 -48.48 -21.25 -39.70
CA THR A 82 -48.78 -19.82 -39.80
C THR A 82 -47.65 -18.93 -39.29
N LEU A 83 -46.86 -19.36 -38.30
CA LEU A 83 -45.75 -18.57 -37.77
C LEU A 83 -44.55 -18.46 -38.73
N ARG A 84 -44.42 -19.38 -39.70
CA ARG A 84 -43.29 -19.46 -40.67
C ARG A 84 -41.93 -19.30 -39.98
N LEU A 85 -41.67 -20.14 -38.98
CA LEU A 85 -40.42 -20.15 -38.23
C LEU A 85 -39.31 -20.77 -39.10
N GLU A 86 -38.11 -20.19 -39.09
CA GLU A 86 -36.97 -20.66 -39.88
C GLU A 86 -36.37 -21.98 -39.34
N TYR A 87 -36.48 -22.22 -38.04
CA TYR A 87 -35.85 -23.35 -37.35
C TYR A 87 -36.89 -24.37 -36.87
N SER A 88 -36.75 -25.64 -37.29
CA SER A 88 -37.62 -26.73 -36.84
C SER A 88 -36.97 -27.54 -35.72
N VAL A 89 -37.61 -27.61 -34.56
CA VAL A 89 -37.12 -28.33 -33.37
C VAL A 89 -37.84 -29.68 -33.20
N LYS A 90 -37.09 -30.74 -32.86
CA LYS A 90 -37.66 -32.08 -32.64
C LYS A 90 -38.50 -32.09 -31.36
N ALA A 91 -39.49 -33.00 -31.29
CA ALA A 91 -40.41 -33.08 -30.15
C ALA A 91 -39.73 -33.27 -28.78
N LYS A 92 -38.53 -33.89 -28.75
CA LYS A 92 -37.74 -34.10 -27.53
C LYS A 92 -37.09 -32.81 -26.99
N ASP A 93 -36.85 -31.83 -27.86
CA ASP A 93 -36.15 -30.59 -27.53
C ASP A 93 -37.12 -29.41 -27.31
N LEU A 94 -38.41 -29.60 -27.65
CA LEU A 94 -39.45 -28.61 -27.38
C LEU A 94 -39.66 -28.35 -25.88
N GLN A 95 -39.44 -29.36 -25.05
CA GLN A 95 -39.47 -29.20 -23.58
C GLN A 95 -38.37 -28.25 -23.11
N TYR A 96 -37.21 -28.28 -23.76
CA TYR A 96 -36.15 -27.32 -23.49
C TYR A 96 -36.46 -25.92 -24.03
N ALA A 97 -37.00 -25.83 -25.25
CA ALA A 97 -37.45 -24.56 -25.82
C ALA A 97 -38.51 -23.87 -24.94
N PHE A 98 -39.41 -24.66 -24.33
CA PHE A 98 -40.41 -24.19 -23.37
C PHE A 98 -39.80 -23.51 -22.15
N GLU A 99 -38.83 -24.17 -21.51
CA GLU A 99 -38.16 -23.63 -20.33
C GLU A 99 -37.39 -22.35 -20.64
N LEU A 100 -36.75 -22.27 -21.82
CA LEU A 100 -36.05 -21.06 -22.25
C LEU A 100 -37.00 -19.89 -22.52
N LEU A 101 -38.16 -20.15 -23.13
CA LEU A 101 -39.21 -19.14 -23.32
C LEU A 101 -39.79 -18.66 -21.99
N LEU A 102 -39.96 -19.56 -21.02
CA LEU A 102 -40.44 -19.21 -19.69
C LEU A 102 -39.41 -18.36 -18.91
N ASN A 103 -38.13 -18.68 -19.01
CA ASN A 103 -37.06 -17.89 -18.42
C ASN A 103 -36.98 -16.50 -19.06
N ARG A 104 -37.03 -16.40 -20.40
CA ARG A 104 -37.02 -15.11 -21.12
C ARG A 104 -38.20 -14.22 -20.71
N LYS A 105 -39.36 -14.82 -20.44
CA LYS A 105 -40.53 -14.11 -19.89
C LYS A 105 -40.29 -13.61 -18.47
N ASN A 106 -39.76 -14.46 -17.59
CA ASN A 106 -39.53 -14.11 -16.18
C ASN A 106 -38.42 -13.07 -15.96
N ASP A 107 -37.44 -13.01 -16.87
CA ASP A 107 -36.30 -12.07 -16.81
C ASP A 107 -36.68 -10.64 -17.26
N SER A 108 -37.84 -10.44 -17.88
CA SER A 108 -38.31 -9.13 -18.32
C SER A 108 -39.15 -8.48 -17.21
N GLU A 109 -38.73 -7.32 -16.67
CA GLU A 109 -39.34 -6.66 -15.50
C GLU A 109 -40.74 -6.01 -15.72
N ASP A 110 -41.42 -6.30 -16.83
CA ASP A 110 -42.79 -5.84 -17.10
C ASP A 110 -43.53 -6.93 -17.91
N ASP A 111 -44.88 -6.86 -18.01
CA ASP A 111 -45.77 -7.74 -18.80
C ASP A 111 -45.46 -7.68 -20.33
N VAL A 112 -44.20 -7.85 -20.73
CA VAL A 112 -43.72 -7.84 -22.11
C VAL A 112 -44.12 -9.16 -22.75
N GLU A 113 -44.99 -9.08 -23.74
CA GLU A 113 -45.40 -10.22 -24.55
C GLU A 113 -44.22 -10.70 -25.41
N ILE A 114 -44.04 -12.02 -25.52
CA ILE A 114 -43.02 -12.63 -26.37
C ILE A 114 -43.44 -12.46 -27.83
N TRP A 115 -42.53 -11.91 -28.64
CA TRP A 115 -42.75 -11.70 -30.07
C TRP A 115 -42.14 -12.83 -30.91
N LYS A 116 -42.45 -12.82 -32.20
CA LYS A 116 -41.96 -13.85 -33.14
C LYS A 116 -40.43 -13.97 -33.12
N ASP A 117 -39.72 -12.85 -33.11
CA ASP A 117 -38.26 -12.83 -33.15
C ASP A 117 -37.65 -13.48 -31.89
N ASP A 118 -38.29 -13.30 -30.73
CA ASP A 118 -37.88 -13.94 -29.47
C ASP A 118 -38.03 -15.47 -29.54
N VAL A 119 -39.08 -15.95 -30.20
CA VAL A 119 -39.30 -17.40 -30.42
C VAL A 119 -38.26 -17.95 -31.39
N GLU A 120 -37.97 -17.25 -32.48
CA GLU A 120 -36.94 -17.66 -33.45
C GLU A 120 -35.54 -17.70 -32.82
N ASP A 121 -35.19 -16.71 -32.00
CA ASP A 121 -33.95 -16.67 -31.24
C ASP A 121 -33.79 -17.88 -30.31
N VAL A 122 -34.86 -18.22 -29.57
CA VAL A 122 -34.84 -19.36 -28.65
C VAL A 122 -34.71 -20.67 -29.42
N LEU A 123 -35.44 -20.84 -30.53
CA LEU A 123 -35.36 -22.05 -31.34
C LEU A 123 -33.99 -22.21 -32.00
N LYS A 124 -33.41 -21.11 -32.49
CA LYS A 124 -32.04 -21.11 -33.02
C LYS A 124 -31.04 -21.55 -31.96
N ARG A 125 -31.14 -20.99 -30.75
CA ARG A 125 -30.28 -21.38 -29.62
C ARG A 125 -30.41 -22.86 -29.28
N VAL A 126 -31.63 -23.40 -29.25
CA VAL A 126 -31.85 -24.84 -29.01
C VAL A 126 -31.20 -25.68 -30.11
N CYS A 127 -31.33 -25.27 -31.39
CA CYS A 127 -30.70 -25.99 -32.49
C CYS A 127 -29.16 -25.97 -32.39
N ASP A 128 -28.57 -24.81 -32.11
CA ASP A 128 -27.11 -24.64 -31.96
C ASP A 128 -26.57 -25.49 -30.80
N GLU A 129 -27.30 -25.54 -29.68
CA GLU A 129 -26.94 -26.38 -28.52
C GLU A 129 -27.03 -27.86 -28.84
N VAL A 130 -28.08 -28.29 -29.54
CA VAL A 130 -28.24 -29.69 -29.99
C VAL A 130 -27.11 -30.06 -30.95
N GLU A 131 -26.74 -29.21 -31.91
CA GLU A 131 -25.59 -29.47 -32.78
C GLU A 131 -24.27 -29.57 -31.99
N SER A 132 -24.07 -28.68 -31.01
CA SER A 132 -22.90 -28.74 -30.13
C SER A 132 -22.85 -30.05 -29.34
N ILE A 133 -23.99 -30.54 -28.86
CA ILE A 133 -24.11 -31.81 -28.13
C ILE A 133 -23.66 -32.98 -29.03
N HIS A 134 -24.14 -33.02 -30.28
CA HIS A 134 -23.76 -34.08 -31.22
C HIS A 134 -22.26 -34.03 -31.53
N ARG A 135 -21.70 -32.84 -31.80
CA ARG A 135 -20.25 -32.66 -32.04
C ARG A 135 -19.43 -33.13 -30.83
N SER A 136 -19.85 -32.78 -29.61
CA SER A 136 -19.20 -33.23 -28.37
C SER A 136 -19.30 -34.75 -28.19
N ALA A 137 -20.44 -35.36 -28.51
CA ALA A 137 -20.62 -36.81 -28.42
C ALA A 137 -19.73 -37.56 -29.42
N GLU A 138 -19.68 -37.09 -30.68
CA GLU A 138 -18.80 -37.64 -31.72
C GLU A 138 -17.32 -37.51 -31.33
N TRP A 139 -16.93 -36.35 -30.80
CA TRP A 139 -15.57 -36.12 -30.33
C TRP A 139 -15.19 -37.02 -29.16
N LEU A 140 -16.05 -37.13 -28.14
CA LEU A 140 -15.83 -38.00 -26.98
C LEU A 140 -15.76 -39.47 -27.39
N LEU A 141 -16.60 -39.90 -28.33
CA LEU A 141 -16.53 -41.24 -28.90
C LEU A 141 -15.20 -41.46 -29.63
N SER A 142 -14.79 -40.51 -30.47
CA SER A 142 -13.52 -40.56 -31.21
C SER A 142 -12.32 -40.69 -30.27
N VAL A 143 -12.26 -39.88 -29.20
CA VAL A 143 -11.17 -39.92 -28.22
C VAL A 143 -11.17 -41.22 -27.43
N ASN A 144 -12.32 -41.66 -26.90
CA ASN A 144 -12.41 -42.91 -26.15
C ASN A 144 -12.07 -44.14 -27.02
N LEU A 145 -12.52 -44.19 -28.27
CA LEU A 145 -12.16 -45.26 -29.21
C LEU A 145 -10.68 -45.23 -29.60
N SER A 146 -10.13 -44.04 -29.81
CA SER A 146 -8.71 -43.87 -30.16
C SER A 146 -7.79 -44.23 -28.98
N LEU A 147 -8.23 -43.98 -27.73
CA LEU A 147 -7.56 -44.46 -26.52
C LEU A 147 -7.57 -46.00 -26.49
N VAL A 148 -8.74 -46.64 -26.65
CA VAL A 148 -8.85 -48.11 -26.64
C VAL A 148 -8.02 -48.78 -27.74
N LYS A 149 -7.96 -48.19 -28.94
CA LYS A 149 -7.16 -48.70 -30.07
C LYS A 149 -5.67 -48.30 -30.02
N ASN A 150 -5.27 -47.48 -29.04
CA ASN A 150 -3.91 -46.92 -28.90
C ASN A 150 -3.43 -46.18 -30.17
N GLU A 151 -4.33 -45.47 -30.85
CA GLU A 151 -4.06 -44.71 -32.07
C GLU A 151 -3.47 -43.33 -31.74
N ARG A 152 -2.17 -43.30 -31.45
CA ARG A 152 -1.44 -42.11 -30.94
C ARG A 152 -1.50 -40.88 -31.85
N THR A 153 -1.51 -41.07 -33.16
CA THR A 153 -1.52 -39.96 -34.14
C THR A 153 -2.86 -39.22 -34.16
N LYS A 154 -3.97 -39.94 -34.08
CA LYS A 154 -5.31 -39.33 -34.00
C LYS A 154 -5.54 -38.67 -32.65
N LEU A 155 -5.09 -39.28 -31.55
CA LEU A 155 -5.13 -38.66 -30.22
C LEU A 155 -4.33 -37.36 -30.17
N ALA A 156 -3.13 -37.34 -30.74
CA ALA A 156 -2.32 -36.12 -30.82
C ALA A 156 -3.04 -35.00 -31.59
N GLN A 157 -3.67 -35.31 -32.72
CA GLN A 157 -4.46 -34.33 -33.48
C GLN A 157 -5.67 -33.82 -32.70
N GLU A 158 -6.39 -34.69 -31.98
CA GLU A 158 -7.54 -34.27 -31.17
C GLU A 158 -7.14 -33.47 -29.92
N PHE A 159 -6.02 -33.79 -29.28
CA PHE A 159 -5.51 -33.01 -28.14
C PHE A 159 -4.91 -31.67 -28.56
N LEU A 160 -4.27 -31.59 -29.74
CA LEU A 160 -3.76 -30.34 -30.31
C LEU A 160 -4.88 -29.32 -30.58
N LYS A 161 -6.09 -29.78 -30.92
CA LYS A 161 -7.26 -28.90 -31.08
C LYS A 161 -7.69 -28.25 -29.75
N LEU A 162 -7.45 -28.92 -28.62
CA LEU A 162 -7.78 -28.40 -27.29
C LEU A 162 -6.66 -27.51 -26.73
N VAL A 163 -5.41 -27.99 -26.76
CA VAL A 163 -4.26 -27.31 -26.17
C VAL A 163 -3.00 -27.60 -26.99
N PRO A 164 -2.17 -26.58 -27.32
CA PRO A 164 -0.86 -26.82 -27.92
C PRO A 164 0.06 -27.51 -26.90
N MET A 165 0.56 -28.71 -27.24
CA MET A 165 1.41 -29.54 -26.37
C MET A 165 2.53 -30.23 -27.15
N SER A 166 3.63 -30.55 -26.48
CA SER A 166 4.78 -31.27 -27.05
C SER A 166 4.54 -32.79 -27.14
N GLU A 167 5.30 -33.48 -28.00
CA GLU A 167 5.17 -34.94 -28.20
C GLU A 167 5.39 -35.76 -26.92
N MET A 168 6.26 -35.31 -26.01
CA MET A 168 6.52 -36.00 -24.73
C MET A 168 5.34 -35.86 -23.76
N GLU A 169 4.74 -34.67 -23.69
CA GLU A 169 3.56 -34.41 -22.87
C GLU A 169 2.35 -35.24 -23.36
N GLN A 170 2.20 -35.38 -24.68
CA GLN A 170 1.16 -36.20 -25.28
C GLN A 170 1.26 -37.67 -24.87
N GLN A 171 2.48 -38.21 -24.78
CA GLN A 171 2.70 -39.62 -24.39
C GLN A 171 2.32 -39.87 -22.92
N GLU A 172 2.77 -39.02 -22.00
CA GLU A 172 2.42 -39.17 -20.57
C GLU A 172 0.91 -39.00 -20.33
N ILE A 173 0.26 -38.08 -21.06
CA ILE A 173 -1.19 -37.86 -20.98
C ILE A 173 -1.96 -39.06 -21.54
N CYS A 174 -1.53 -39.65 -22.66
CA CYS A 174 -2.16 -40.86 -23.20
C CYS A 174 -2.08 -42.02 -22.19
N VAL A 175 -0.94 -42.23 -21.54
CA VAL A 175 -0.77 -43.33 -20.56
C VAL A 175 -1.66 -43.13 -19.33
N THR A 176 -1.75 -41.90 -18.82
CA THR A 176 -2.59 -41.59 -17.65
C THR A 176 -4.09 -41.71 -17.98
N LEU A 177 -4.52 -41.24 -19.15
CA LEU A 177 -5.89 -41.43 -19.64
C LEU A 177 -6.23 -42.90 -19.89
N LEU A 178 -5.30 -43.69 -20.42
CA LEU A 178 -5.46 -45.14 -20.57
C LEU A 178 -5.66 -45.82 -19.21
N HIS A 179 -4.84 -45.49 -18.22
CA HIS A 179 -4.98 -46.05 -16.87
C HIS A 179 -6.34 -45.68 -16.24
N LEU A 180 -6.82 -44.46 -16.47
CA LEU A 180 -8.16 -44.04 -16.01
C LEU A 180 -9.28 -44.80 -16.73
N LEU A 181 -9.15 -45.01 -18.03
CA LEU A 181 -10.10 -45.81 -18.80
C LEU A 181 -10.10 -47.29 -18.33
N GLU A 182 -8.94 -47.88 -18.08
CA GLU A 182 -8.80 -49.24 -17.54
C GLU A 182 -9.43 -49.37 -16.14
N SER A 183 -9.26 -48.35 -15.29
CA SER A 183 -9.92 -48.33 -13.97
C SER A 183 -11.46 -48.36 -14.08
N LYS A 184 -12.00 -47.74 -15.14
CA LYS A 184 -13.44 -47.66 -15.43
C LYS A 184 -13.98 -48.81 -16.27
N ALA A 185 -13.13 -49.66 -16.84
CA ALA A 185 -13.53 -50.84 -17.61
C ALA A 185 -14.39 -51.84 -16.81
N LYS A 186 -14.39 -51.73 -15.47
CA LYS A 186 -15.26 -52.51 -14.57
C LYS A 186 -16.74 -52.15 -14.68
N TYR A 187 -17.06 -50.99 -15.24
CA TYR A 187 -18.41 -50.46 -15.31
C TYR A 187 -19.05 -50.66 -16.68
N LYS A 188 -20.38 -50.77 -16.71
CA LYS A 188 -21.18 -51.09 -17.92
C LYS A 188 -22.09 -49.94 -18.36
N GLY A 189 -21.98 -48.75 -17.77
CA GLY A 189 -22.84 -47.61 -18.12
C GLY A 189 -22.38 -46.92 -19.41
N PRO A 190 -23.23 -46.81 -20.45
CA PRO A 190 -22.90 -46.12 -21.69
C PRO A 190 -23.11 -44.60 -21.62
N TRP A 191 -23.73 -44.11 -20.54
CA TRP A 191 -24.11 -42.71 -20.36
C TRP A 191 -23.02 -41.90 -19.67
N VAL A 192 -22.63 -40.78 -20.28
CA VAL A 192 -21.62 -39.83 -19.82
C VAL A 192 -22.25 -38.47 -19.58
N VAL A 193 -21.82 -37.75 -18.54
CA VAL A 193 -22.30 -36.39 -18.24
C VAL A 193 -21.44 -35.38 -19.00
N HIS A 194 -22.09 -34.46 -19.71
CA HIS A 194 -21.46 -33.36 -20.44
C HIS A 194 -22.13 -32.03 -20.09
N GLN A 195 -21.33 -30.99 -19.86
CA GLN A 195 -21.83 -29.63 -19.71
C GLN A 195 -21.80 -28.92 -21.06
N THR A 196 -22.95 -28.39 -21.46
CA THR A 196 -23.08 -27.53 -22.65
C THR A 196 -22.39 -26.17 -22.41
N PRO A 197 -22.01 -25.42 -23.47
CA PRO A 197 -21.40 -24.09 -23.33
C PRO A 197 -22.25 -23.09 -22.53
N TYR A 198 -23.56 -23.32 -22.41
CA TYR A 198 -24.49 -22.50 -21.62
C TYR A 198 -24.70 -23.01 -20.19
N GLY A 199 -23.89 -23.97 -19.73
CA GLY A 199 -23.83 -24.41 -18.32
C GLY A 199 -24.85 -25.48 -17.92
N ARG A 200 -25.62 -26.04 -18.86
CA ARG A 200 -26.59 -27.11 -18.56
C ARG A 200 -25.97 -28.49 -18.70
N CYS A 201 -26.25 -29.36 -17.74
CA CYS A 201 -25.82 -30.76 -17.74
C CYS A 201 -26.70 -31.61 -18.67
N VAL A 202 -26.08 -32.32 -19.60
CA VAL A 202 -26.72 -33.24 -20.56
C VAL A 202 -26.10 -34.62 -20.40
N TYR A 203 -26.93 -35.66 -20.55
CA TYR A 203 -26.48 -37.05 -20.52
C TYR A 203 -26.33 -37.57 -21.94
N LEU A 204 -25.13 -38.03 -22.30
CA LEU A 204 -24.79 -38.53 -23.63
C LEU A 204 -24.63 -40.05 -23.57
N ASN A 205 -25.36 -40.78 -24.40
CA ASN A 205 -25.13 -42.19 -24.64
C ASN A 205 -24.10 -42.34 -25.74
N LEU A 206 -22.88 -42.76 -25.40
CA LEU A 206 -21.79 -42.87 -26.37
C LEU A 206 -21.91 -44.11 -27.28
N GLU A 207 -22.77 -45.08 -26.95
CA GLU A 207 -22.97 -46.27 -27.80
C GLU A 207 -24.03 -46.04 -28.89
N THR A 208 -25.06 -45.24 -28.60
CA THR A 208 -26.12 -44.90 -29.57
C THR A 208 -26.00 -43.50 -30.15
N LEU A 209 -25.09 -42.66 -29.62
CA LEU A 209 -24.98 -41.21 -29.90
C LEU A 209 -26.27 -40.42 -29.60
N ASP A 210 -27.15 -40.97 -28.76
CA ASP A 210 -28.33 -40.26 -28.26
C ASP A 210 -27.99 -39.36 -27.06
N TYR A 211 -28.81 -38.35 -26.82
CA TYR A 211 -28.71 -37.47 -25.66
C TYR A 211 -30.04 -37.36 -24.92
N SER A 212 -29.98 -37.06 -23.62
CA SER A 212 -31.15 -36.74 -22.80
C SER A 212 -30.91 -35.50 -21.93
N TRP A 213 -31.91 -34.62 -21.91
CA TRP A 213 -31.95 -33.43 -21.04
C TRP A 213 -32.23 -33.78 -19.58
N GLU A 214 -32.95 -34.88 -19.35
CA GLU A 214 -33.26 -35.41 -18.03
C GLU A 214 -32.35 -36.60 -17.68
N LYS A 215 -32.16 -36.84 -16.38
CA LYS A 215 -31.36 -37.94 -15.87
C LYS A 215 -32.05 -39.29 -16.16
N PRO A 216 -31.42 -40.21 -16.90
CA PRO A 216 -31.96 -41.54 -17.12
C PRO A 216 -32.11 -42.30 -15.78
N ASN A 217 -33.24 -42.97 -15.58
CA ASN A 217 -33.58 -43.68 -14.33
C ASN A 217 -32.63 -44.84 -13.96
N PHE A 218 -31.80 -45.31 -14.90
CA PHE A 218 -30.81 -46.36 -14.69
C PHE A 218 -29.42 -45.88 -15.11
N LEU A 219 -28.53 -45.65 -14.14
CA LEU A 219 -27.12 -45.36 -14.41
C LEU A 219 -26.23 -46.33 -13.61
N PRO A 220 -25.73 -47.41 -14.23
CA PRO A 220 -24.42 -47.93 -13.88
C PRO A 220 -23.39 -46.82 -14.13
N THR A 221 -22.36 -46.75 -13.32
CA THR A 221 -21.23 -45.83 -13.50
C THR A 221 -20.69 -45.84 -14.95
N PRO A 222 -20.27 -44.68 -15.49
CA PRO A 222 -19.83 -44.58 -16.88
C PRO A 222 -18.58 -45.43 -17.16
N LYS A 223 -18.63 -46.20 -18.24
CA LYS A 223 -17.49 -46.98 -18.76
C LYS A 223 -16.46 -46.07 -19.45
N TYR A 224 -16.93 -45.01 -20.10
CA TYR A 224 -16.12 -44.08 -20.89
C TYR A 224 -15.70 -42.86 -20.07
N LEU A 225 -14.68 -42.15 -20.54
CA LEU A 225 -14.21 -40.92 -19.91
C LEU A 225 -15.10 -39.73 -20.28
N ASN A 226 -15.37 -38.88 -19.29
CA ASN A 226 -16.12 -37.63 -19.49
C ASN A 226 -15.19 -36.51 -19.96
N MET A 227 -15.75 -35.46 -20.58
CA MET A 227 -14.99 -34.29 -21.04
C MET A 227 -14.19 -33.62 -19.91
N GLU A 228 -14.82 -33.45 -18.74
CA GLU A 228 -14.19 -32.84 -17.57
C GLU A 228 -13.01 -33.66 -17.04
N GLU A 229 -13.09 -34.99 -17.08
CA GLU A 229 -12.00 -35.87 -16.64
C GLU A 229 -10.80 -35.78 -17.60
N ILE A 230 -11.06 -35.71 -18.90
CA ILE A 230 -10.02 -35.52 -19.92
C ILE A 230 -9.37 -34.13 -19.74
N GLN A 231 -10.16 -33.08 -19.54
CA GLN A 231 -9.62 -31.73 -19.35
C GLN A 231 -8.83 -31.58 -18.04
N THR A 232 -9.36 -32.08 -16.93
CA THR A 232 -8.71 -32.00 -15.61
C THR A 232 -7.40 -32.79 -15.58
N THR A 233 -7.34 -33.95 -16.21
CA THR A 233 -6.09 -34.73 -16.33
C THR A 233 -5.04 -34.02 -17.17
N ILE A 234 -5.42 -33.44 -18.31
CA ILE A 234 -4.52 -32.62 -19.13
C ILE A 234 -4.00 -31.41 -18.32
N MET A 235 -4.88 -30.69 -17.62
CA MET A 235 -4.50 -29.53 -16.81
C MET A 235 -3.58 -29.90 -15.65
N ASN A 236 -3.89 -30.97 -14.92
CA ASN A 236 -3.07 -31.46 -13.81
C ASN A 236 -1.67 -31.88 -14.30
N MET A 237 -1.60 -32.59 -15.43
CA MET A 237 -0.32 -33.01 -16.01
C MET A 237 0.53 -31.83 -16.48
N LYS A 238 -0.10 -30.84 -17.13
CA LYS A 238 0.60 -29.60 -17.52
C LYS A 238 1.15 -28.86 -16.32
N LYS A 239 0.36 -28.76 -15.24
CA LYS A 239 0.80 -28.16 -13.97
C LYS A 239 1.95 -28.94 -13.34
N SER A 240 1.86 -30.27 -13.30
CA SER A 240 2.94 -31.13 -12.79
C SER A 240 4.22 -31.05 -13.63
N TYR A 241 4.11 -30.90 -14.96
CA TYR A 241 5.25 -30.73 -15.84
C TYR A 241 5.92 -29.36 -15.62
N GLN A 242 5.13 -28.29 -15.52
CA GLN A 242 5.64 -26.96 -15.20
C GLN A 242 6.36 -26.93 -13.85
N HIS A 243 5.78 -27.54 -12.82
CA HIS A 243 6.44 -27.66 -11.51
C HIS A 243 7.73 -28.48 -11.55
N ARG A 244 7.79 -29.56 -12.34
CA ARG A 244 9.04 -30.33 -12.53
C ARG A 244 10.13 -29.44 -13.15
N LYS A 245 9.80 -28.68 -14.20
CA LYS A 245 10.74 -27.77 -14.86
C LYS A 245 11.24 -26.66 -13.93
N GLU A 246 10.32 -26.03 -13.19
CA GLU A 246 10.67 -25.01 -12.19
C GLU A 246 11.58 -25.60 -11.08
N SER A 247 11.32 -26.83 -10.64
CA SER A 247 12.15 -27.51 -9.64
C SER A 247 13.56 -27.78 -10.15
N GLU A 248 13.72 -28.23 -11.41
CA GLU A 248 15.04 -28.45 -12.01
C GLU A 248 15.85 -27.15 -12.14
N GLU A 249 15.20 -26.03 -12.46
CA GLU A 249 15.83 -24.71 -12.51
C GLU A 249 16.28 -24.25 -11.12
N MET A 250 15.43 -24.46 -10.11
CA MET A 250 15.76 -24.16 -8.70
C MET A 250 16.91 -25.03 -8.18
N GLU A 251 16.95 -26.32 -8.51
CA GLU A 251 18.07 -27.21 -8.14
C GLU A 251 19.40 -26.75 -8.76
N LYS A 252 19.38 -26.31 -10.02
CA LYS A 252 20.56 -25.70 -10.67
C LYS A 252 21.01 -24.42 -9.97
N MET A 253 20.08 -23.57 -9.53
CA MET A 253 20.41 -22.36 -8.77
C MET A 253 20.99 -22.70 -7.39
N ILE A 254 20.40 -23.67 -6.67
CA ILE A 254 20.86 -24.10 -5.35
C ILE A 254 22.27 -24.70 -5.44
N THR A 255 22.53 -25.56 -6.43
CA THR A 255 23.86 -26.14 -6.62
C THR A 255 24.91 -25.08 -6.94
N GLN A 256 24.58 -24.07 -7.75
CA GLN A 256 25.44 -22.91 -7.97
C GLN A 256 25.68 -22.12 -6.68
N LEU A 257 24.64 -21.81 -5.91
CA LEU A 257 24.76 -21.10 -4.63
C LEU A 257 25.66 -21.88 -3.65
N GLN A 258 25.44 -23.18 -3.51
CA GLN A 258 26.26 -24.06 -2.67
C GLN A 258 27.73 -24.04 -3.10
N ALA A 259 28.02 -24.06 -4.41
CA ALA A 259 29.37 -23.93 -4.93
C ALA A 259 30.00 -22.56 -4.57
N HIS A 260 29.23 -21.46 -4.67
CA HIS A 260 29.70 -20.12 -4.29
C HIS A 260 29.99 -20.01 -2.79
N ILE A 261 29.14 -20.57 -1.94
CA ILE A 261 29.31 -20.61 -0.49
C ILE A 261 30.56 -21.42 -0.12
N ARG A 262 30.71 -22.63 -0.67
CA ARG A 262 31.91 -23.46 -0.47
C ARG A 262 33.17 -22.71 -0.91
N GLY A 263 33.13 -22.06 -2.07
CA GLY A 263 34.24 -21.25 -2.57
C GLY A 263 34.57 -20.05 -1.65
N PHE A 264 33.56 -19.37 -1.12
CA PHE A 264 33.75 -18.26 -0.18
C PHE A 264 34.38 -18.73 1.14
N LEU A 265 33.90 -19.84 1.70
CA LEU A 265 34.45 -20.40 2.94
C LEU A 265 35.94 -20.74 2.80
N VAL A 266 36.32 -21.42 1.71
CA VAL A 266 37.73 -21.74 1.42
C VAL A 266 38.58 -20.48 1.25
N ARG A 267 38.09 -19.47 0.50
CA ARG A 267 38.81 -18.19 0.34
C ARG A 267 38.97 -17.44 1.67
N ARG A 268 37.97 -17.50 2.56
CA ARG A 268 38.02 -16.91 3.90
C ARG A 268 39.10 -17.58 4.74
N GLU A 269 39.18 -18.91 4.73
CA GLU A 269 40.22 -19.65 5.43
C GLU A 269 41.62 -19.32 4.90
N LEU A 270 41.82 -19.30 3.59
CA LEU A 270 43.09 -18.89 2.96
C LEU A 270 43.48 -17.46 3.35
N LYS A 271 42.53 -16.52 3.33
CA LYS A 271 42.77 -15.13 3.74
C LYS A 271 43.19 -15.03 5.20
N ASN A 272 42.60 -15.85 6.08
CA ASN A 272 42.96 -15.91 7.49
C ASN A 272 44.36 -16.51 7.68
N LYS A 273 44.69 -17.61 6.99
CA LYS A 273 46.03 -18.21 7.00
C LYS A 273 47.10 -17.23 6.50
N ASN A 274 46.83 -16.50 5.41
CA ASN A 274 47.75 -15.48 4.89
C ASN A 274 47.92 -14.30 5.85
N LYS A 275 46.84 -13.81 6.48
CA LYS A 275 46.94 -12.77 7.52
C LYS A 275 47.81 -13.22 8.69
N TRP A 276 47.66 -14.47 9.12
CA TRP A 276 48.48 -15.05 10.18
C TRP A 276 49.95 -15.15 9.75
N SER A 277 50.23 -15.65 8.55
CA SER A 277 51.59 -15.73 7.99
C SER A 277 52.24 -14.35 7.87
N ASN A 278 51.53 -13.34 7.36
CA ASN A 278 52.07 -11.98 7.20
C ASN A 278 52.38 -11.33 8.54
N LYS A 279 51.59 -11.61 9.59
CA LYS A 279 51.89 -11.15 10.95
C LYS A 279 53.20 -11.78 11.45
N GLN A 280 53.39 -13.08 11.25
CA GLN A 280 54.63 -13.77 11.64
C GLN A 280 55.84 -13.28 10.84
N GLU A 281 55.67 -13.03 9.54
CA GLU A 281 56.72 -12.47 8.67
C GLU A 281 57.18 -11.09 9.18
N TYR A 282 56.26 -10.21 9.59
CA TYR A 282 56.63 -8.92 10.18
C TYR A 282 57.49 -9.06 11.44
N TYR A 283 57.15 -9.98 12.35
CA TYR A 283 57.97 -10.25 13.54
C TYR A 283 59.33 -10.85 13.19
N ALA A 284 59.37 -11.79 12.23
CA ALA A 284 60.61 -12.38 11.74
C ALA A 284 61.53 -11.32 11.11
N ILE A 285 60.99 -10.41 10.28
CA ILE A 285 61.72 -9.28 9.71
C ILE A 285 62.23 -8.35 10.81
N LYS A 286 61.44 -8.07 11.85
CA LYS A 286 61.87 -7.25 12.99
C LYS A 286 63.07 -7.87 13.72
N ILE A 287 63.00 -9.17 13.99
CA ILE A 287 64.08 -9.92 14.64
C ILE A 287 65.33 -9.98 13.74
N GLN A 288 65.15 -10.27 12.45
CA GLN A 288 66.23 -10.28 11.47
C GLN A 288 66.89 -8.91 11.32
N ASN A 289 66.11 -7.83 11.28
CA ASN A 289 66.62 -6.46 11.20
C ASN A 289 67.31 -6.04 12.48
N TRP A 290 66.79 -6.43 13.64
CA TRP A 290 67.46 -6.20 14.93
C TRP A 290 68.82 -6.92 14.98
N TRP A 291 68.87 -8.19 14.57
CA TRP A 291 70.12 -8.97 14.54
C TRP A 291 71.12 -8.45 13.51
N ARG A 292 70.67 -8.14 12.28
CA ARG A 292 71.49 -7.50 11.24
C ARG A 292 72.01 -6.14 11.71
N CYS A 293 71.20 -5.33 12.39
CA CYS A 293 71.63 -4.07 12.99
C CYS A 293 72.69 -4.29 14.08
N ILE A 294 72.57 -5.32 14.91
CA ILE A 294 73.58 -5.65 15.93
C ILE A 294 74.91 -6.08 15.28
N LEU A 295 74.84 -6.98 14.29
CA LEU A 295 76.01 -7.42 13.52
C LEU A 295 76.68 -6.24 12.81
N PHE A 296 75.89 -5.38 12.15
CA PHE A 296 76.37 -4.17 11.49
C PHE A 296 76.96 -3.19 12.50
N ARG A 297 76.34 -2.93 13.66
CA ARG A 297 76.91 -2.06 14.70
C ARG A 297 78.21 -2.61 15.27
N ARG A 298 78.36 -3.92 15.40
CA ARG A 298 79.62 -4.56 15.83
C ARG A 298 80.72 -4.38 14.78
N GLN A 299 80.43 -4.69 13.51
CA GLN A 299 81.37 -4.50 12.41
C GLN A 299 81.71 -3.01 12.19
N TRP A 300 80.70 -2.14 12.21
CA TRP A 300 80.84 -0.69 12.09
C TRP A 300 81.59 -0.08 13.27
N SER A 301 81.38 -0.52 14.51
CA SER A 301 82.16 -0.04 15.65
C SER A 301 83.63 -0.46 15.55
N ALA A 302 83.91 -1.69 15.08
CA ALA A 302 85.27 -2.15 14.81
C ALA A 302 85.92 -1.37 13.65
N MET A 303 85.17 -1.12 12.57
CA MET A 303 85.61 -0.34 11.42
C MET A 303 85.79 1.14 11.77
N MET A 304 84.86 1.76 12.51
CA MET A 304 84.94 3.14 12.98
C MET A 304 86.04 3.35 14.01
N LYS A 305 86.41 2.34 14.81
CA LYS A 305 87.62 2.42 15.65
C LYS A 305 88.91 2.44 14.81
N LYS A 306 88.93 1.74 13.65
CA LYS A 306 90.04 1.80 12.68
C LYS A 306 90.04 3.12 11.90
N VAL A 307 88.86 3.61 11.48
CA VAL A 307 88.67 4.84 10.69
C VAL A 307 88.84 6.11 11.52
N ARG A 308 88.38 6.14 12.79
CA ARG A 308 88.59 7.29 13.72
C ARG A 308 90.06 7.50 14.08
N LYS A 309 90.91 6.47 13.94
CA LYS A 309 92.36 6.59 14.10
C LYS A 309 93.07 7.11 12.84
N GLN A 310 92.42 7.11 11.68
CA GLN A 310 93.10 7.40 10.41
C GLN A 310 92.66 8.69 9.72
N LEU A 311 91.43 9.21 9.87
CA LEU A 311 91.03 10.39 9.07
C LEU A 311 89.99 11.30 9.77
N LYS A 312 90.41 12.53 10.11
CA LYS A 312 89.61 13.74 9.80
C LYS A 312 89.70 14.00 8.28
N PRO A 313 88.79 14.81 7.73
CA PRO A 313 87.48 14.44 7.18
C PRO A 313 87.59 13.80 5.78
N PHE A 314 86.61 13.00 5.32
CA PHE A 314 86.18 12.99 3.90
C PHE A 314 84.91 12.13 3.70
N GLN A 315 83.88 12.74 3.13
CA GLN A 315 82.64 12.13 2.61
C GLN A 315 82.91 11.33 1.33
N ARG A 316 82.19 10.22 1.11
CA ARG A 316 81.90 9.60 -0.23
C ARG A 316 80.51 8.97 -0.15
N VAL A 317 79.47 9.36 -0.91
CA VAL A 317 79.23 9.37 -2.38
C VAL A 317 79.02 7.95 -2.93
N TYR A 318 77.76 7.64 -3.28
CA TYR A 318 77.32 6.45 -4.02
C TYR A 318 77.80 6.52 -5.48
N THR A 319 78.30 5.40 -6.02
CA THR A 319 78.81 5.30 -7.40
C THR A 319 77.70 5.14 -8.44
N THR A 320 77.94 5.72 -9.62
CA THR A 320 77.03 5.86 -10.76
C THR A 320 76.68 4.56 -11.51
N SER A 321 77.32 3.44 -11.19
CA SER A 321 77.11 2.12 -11.83
C SER A 321 75.81 1.42 -11.40
N ASP A 322 75.39 1.64 -10.16
CA ASP A 322 74.32 0.84 -9.53
C ASP A 322 72.93 1.36 -9.92
N VAL A 323 72.85 2.64 -10.30
CA VAL A 323 71.62 3.30 -10.74
C VAL A 323 71.07 2.69 -12.05
N LYS A 324 71.94 2.27 -12.98
CA LYS A 324 71.52 1.72 -14.29
C LYS A 324 70.78 0.39 -14.16
N HIS A 325 71.26 -0.50 -13.30
CA HIS A 325 70.64 -1.81 -13.08
C HIS A 325 69.29 -1.69 -12.37
N ILE A 326 69.16 -0.74 -11.44
CA ILE A 326 67.90 -0.46 -10.75
C ILE A 326 66.83 0.03 -11.73
N ILE A 327 67.20 0.90 -12.68
CA ILE A 327 66.27 1.42 -13.70
C ILE A 327 65.75 0.28 -14.60
N GLN A 328 66.60 -0.66 -15.01
CA GLN A 328 66.19 -1.79 -15.86
C GLN A 328 65.19 -2.71 -15.16
N ILE A 329 65.43 -3.06 -13.90
CA ILE A 329 64.52 -3.92 -13.12
C ILE A 329 63.18 -3.21 -12.88
N GLN A 330 63.20 -1.91 -12.58
CA GLN A 330 61.98 -1.12 -12.42
C GLN A 330 61.17 -1.03 -13.72
N ALA A 331 61.83 -0.94 -14.88
CA ALA A 331 61.16 -0.90 -16.17
C ALA A 331 60.43 -2.22 -16.50
N ILE A 332 61.07 -3.37 -16.26
CA ILE A 332 60.48 -4.69 -16.51
C ILE A 332 59.27 -4.93 -15.59
N TRP A 333 59.40 -4.57 -14.30
CA TRP A 333 58.31 -4.74 -13.34
C TRP A 333 57.10 -3.85 -13.67
N ARG A 334 57.34 -2.58 -14.01
CA ARG A 334 56.29 -1.66 -14.48
C ARG A 334 55.60 -2.19 -15.73
N GLY A 335 56.36 -2.73 -16.69
CA GLY A 335 55.81 -3.33 -17.92
C GLY A 335 54.90 -4.55 -17.66
N LYS A 336 55.30 -5.46 -16.76
CA LYS A 336 54.48 -6.63 -16.40
C LYS A 336 53.17 -6.26 -15.70
N MET A 337 53.22 -5.25 -14.82
CA MET A 337 52.05 -4.70 -14.13
C MET A 337 51.01 -4.14 -15.11
N VAL A 338 51.45 -3.33 -16.09
CA VAL A 338 50.56 -2.75 -17.11
C VAL A 338 49.92 -3.83 -17.98
N ARG A 339 50.68 -4.85 -18.41
CA ARG A 339 50.16 -5.94 -19.24
C ARG A 339 49.08 -6.76 -18.54
N ASN A 340 49.25 -7.03 -17.24
CA ASN A 340 48.28 -7.75 -16.43
C ASN A 340 46.98 -6.93 -16.25
N ASN A 341 47.11 -5.63 -16.03
CA ASN A 341 45.94 -4.74 -15.92
C ASN A 341 45.18 -4.64 -17.27
N PHE A 342 45.88 -4.66 -18.41
CA PHE A 342 45.26 -4.65 -19.74
C PHE A 342 44.50 -5.94 -20.05
N TYR A 343 45.05 -7.10 -19.66
CA TYR A 343 44.38 -8.40 -19.81
C TYR A 343 43.05 -8.46 -19.06
N HIS A 344 43.02 -7.93 -17.82
CA HIS A 344 41.80 -7.84 -17.01
C HIS A 344 40.71 -6.95 -17.64
N LEU A 345 41.07 -5.91 -18.40
CA LEU A 345 40.11 -4.98 -19.00
C LEU A 345 39.25 -5.65 -20.10
N PHE A 346 39.83 -6.52 -20.92
CA PHE A 346 39.13 -7.15 -22.06
C PHE A 346 38.43 -8.47 -21.73
N HIS A 347 38.90 -9.20 -20.72
CA HIS A 347 38.44 -10.57 -20.44
C HIS A 347 37.50 -10.69 -19.23
N THR A 348 37.21 -9.58 -18.54
CA THR A 348 36.26 -9.57 -17.41
C THR A 348 35.05 -8.69 -17.74
N ALA A 349 33.84 -9.21 -17.52
CA ALA A 349 32.59 -8.51 -17.85
C ALA A 349 32.41 -7.21 -17.05
N ASN A 350 32.98 -7.12 -15.84
CA ASN A 350 32.91 -5.95 -14.96
C ASN A 350 34.31 -5.62 -14.40
N PRO A 351 35.16 -4.86 -15.13
CA PRO A 351 36.48 -4.50 -14.64
C PRO A 351 36.41 -3.48 -13.48
N PRO A 352 37.23 -3.63 -12.43
CA PRO A 352 37.24 -2.70 -11.31
C PRO A 352 37.68 -1.29 -11.73
N TYR A 353 37.02 -0.26 -11.20
CA TYR A 353 37.17 1.16 -11.56
C TYR A 353 38.63 1.66 -11.63
N LYS A 354 39.54 1.18 -10.77
CA LYS A 354 40.97 1.54 -10.82
C LYS A 354 41.67 1.11 -12.10
N ILE A 355 41.28 -0.03 -12.69
CA ILE A 355 41.84 -0.55 -13.95
C ILE A 355 41.27 0.24 -15.13
N VAL A 356 39.96 0.51 -15.11
CA VAL A 356 39.27 1.34 -16.11
C VAL A 356 39.88 2.75 -16.14
N LYS A 357 40.10 3.37 -14.97
CA LYS A 357 40.76 4.68 -14.85
C LYS A 357 42.19 4.70 -15.42
N HIS A 358 42.93 3.59 -15.33
CA HIS A 358 44.30 3.50 -15.84
C HIS A 358 44.35 3.43 -17.37
N PHE A 359 43.38 2.78 -18.00
CA PHE A 359 43.26 2.67 -19.47
C PHE A 359 42.20 3.59 -20.08
N ALA A 360 41.57 4.47 -19.30
CA ALA A 360 40.52 5.40 -19.75
C ALA A 360 40.97 6.27 -20.92
N ARG A 361 42.27 6.60 -21.01
CA ARG A 361 42.83 7.38 -22.12
C ARG A 361 43.01 6.59 -23.42
N LEU A 362 42.92 5.26 -23.36
CA LEU A 362 43.11 4.32 -24.47
C LEU A 362 41.80 3.66 -24.92
N LEU A 363 40.74 3.76 -24.11
CA LEU A 363 39.39 3.40 -24.50
C LEU A 363 38.85 4.53 -25.38
N ASN A 364 38.57 4.23 -26.65
CA ASN A 364 37.89 5.18 -27.52
C ASN A 364 36.48 5.39 -26.98
N PHE A 365 36.16 6.62 -26.62
CA PHE A 365 34.82 7.04 -26.21
C PHE A 365 33.81 6.68 -27.30
N ASN A 366 32.70 6.07 -26.92
CA ASN A 366 31.58 5.91 -27.84
C ASN A 366 30.91 7.28 -28.05
N LEU A 367 30.39 7.57 -29.24
CA LEU A 367 29.71 8.85 -29.52
C LEU A 367 28.53 9.10 -28.55
N GLU A 368 27.82 8.04 -28.14
CA GLU A 368 26.76 8.13 -27.14
C GLU A 368 27.25 8.54 -25.75
N ASP A 369 28.42 8.06 -25.33
CA ASP A 369 29.00 8.44 -24.04
C ASP A 369 29.45 9.90 -24.07
N TYR A 370 30.00 10.35 -25.21
CA TYR A 370 30.33 11.76 -25.42
C TYR A 370 29.07 12.63 -25.35
N HIS A 371 27.98 12.23 -26.00
CA HIS A 371 26.72 12.97 -25.94
C HIS A 371 26.13 13.02 -24.52
N ARG A 372 26.06 11.89 -23.81
CA ARG A 372 25.56 11.86 -22.42
C ARG A 372 26.43 12.67 -21.47
N GLU A 373 27.75 12.61 -21.62
CA GLU A 373 28.66 13.38 -20.76
C GLU A 373 28.58 14.88 -21.07
N LEU A 374 28.38 15.25 -22.33
CA LEU A 374 28.16 16.64 -22.75
C LEU A 374 26.81 17.17 -22.26
N GLU A 375 25.75 16.36 -22.30
CA GLU A 375 24.45 16.69 -21.69
C GLU A 375 24.55 16.86 -20.17
N LEU A 376 25.20 15.91 -19.47
CA LEU A 376 25.41 16.01 -18.03
C LEU A 376 26.27 17.21 -17.65
N GLN A 377 27.31 17.52 -18.42
CA GLN A 377 28.12 18.73 -18.21
C GLN A 377 27.32 19.99 -18.51
N ASN A 378 26.47 20.00 -19.53
CA ASN A 378 25.62 21.14 -19.84
C ASN A 378 24.58 21.37 -18.75
N LEU A 379 23.90 20.31 -18.28
CA LEU A 379 22.96 20.37 -17.16
C LEU A 379 23.64 20.82 -15.86
N ARG A 380 24.82 20.27 -15.52
CA ARG A 380 25.60 20.75 -14.36
C ARG A 380 26.06 22.20 -14.55
N GLY A 381 26.41 22.59 -15.77
CA GLY A 381 26.74 23.96 -16.13
C GLY A 381 25.56 24.90 -15.95
N GLN A 382 24.36 24.50 -16.36
CA GLN A 382 23.13 25.26 -16.15
C GLN A 382 22.79 25.36 -14.67
N ILE A 383 22.80 24.25 -13.93
CA ILE A 383 22.55 24.23 -12.49
C ILE A 383 23.54 25.15 -11.76
N THR A 384 24.84 25.04 -12.03
CA THR A 384 25.85 25.90 -11.37
C THR A 384 25.71 27.37 -11.75
N LYS A 385 25.33 27.70 -12.99
CA LYS A 385 25.00 29.07 -13.40
C LYS A 385 23.77 29.58 -12.64
N HIS A 386 22.69 28.79 -12.56
CA HIS A 386 21.50 29.16 -11.81
C HIS A 386 21.78 29.32 -10.31
N ILE A 387 22.57 28.44 -9.70
CA ILE A 387 22.99 28.57 -8.29
C ILE A 387 23.80 29.86 -8.09
N ARG A 388 24.77 30.17 -8.96
CA ARG A 388 25.56 31.40 -8.85
C ARG A 388 24.70 32.64 -9.01
N LEU A 389 23.79 32.65 -9.98
CA LEU A 389 22.84 33.74 -10.17
C LEU A 389 21.91 33.88 -8.96
N SER A 390 21.37 32.77 -8.44
CA SER A 390 20.53 32.76 -7.24
C SER A 390 21.26 33.29 -6.01
N ASN A 391 22.49 32.84 -5.78
CA ASN A 391 23.32 33.34 -4.66
C ASN A 391 23.65 34.83 -4.81
N LYS A 392 23.95 35.28 -6.04
CA LYS A 392 24.19 36.71 -6.30
C LYS A 392 22.93 37.53 -6.02
N MET A 393 21.77 37.08 -6.51
CA MET A 393 20.49 37.72 -6.25
C MET A 393 20.14 37.71 -4.75
N SER A 394 20.42 36.62 -4.02
CA SER A 394 20.25 36.57 -2.55
C SER A 394 21.14 37.59 -1.87
N HIS A 395 22.42 37.71 -2.24
CA HIS A 395 23.33 38.69 -1.65
C HIS A 395 22.90 40.12 -1.97
N GLU A 396 22.45 40.40 -3.20
CA GLU A 396 21.90 41.71 -3.57
C GLU A 396 20.63 42.04 -2.79
N ALA A 397 19.74 41.06 -2.57
CA ALA A 397 18.56 41.22 -1.73
C ALA A 397 18.93 41.48 -0.26
N ASP A 398 19.87 40.72 0.30
CA ASP A 398 20.35 40.90 1.69
C ASP A 398 20.98 42.29 1.89
N GLU A 399 21.72 42.80 0.89
CA GLU A 399 22.24 44.18 0.93
C GLU A 399 21.13 45.24 0.89
N LEU A 400 20.08 45.01 0.09
CA LEU A 400 18.92 45.89 0.04
C LEU A 400 18.15 45.87 1.35
N ASP A 401 17.96 44.70 1.97
CA ASP A 401 17.29 44.56 3.26
C ASP A 401 18.06 45.25 4.38
N ILE A 402 19.40 45.19 4.37
CA ILE A 402 20.23 45.97 5.31
C ILE A 402 20.01 47.48 5.10
N LYS A 403 20.01 47.95 3.85
CA LYS A 403 19.78 49.37 3.54
C LYS A 403 18.37 49.81 3.96
N ILE A 404 17.35 48.99 3.71
CA ILE A 404 15.96 49.23 4.11
C ILE A 404 15.84 49.24 5.64
N GLY A 405 16.41 48.24 6.33
CA GLY A 405 16.42 48.15 7.79
C GLY A 405 17.09 49.35 8.45
N LEU A 406 18.26 49.78 7.94
CA LEU A 406 18.95 50.97 8.43
C LEU A 406 18.14 52.24 8.17
N LEU A 407 17.45 52.36 7.01
CA LEU A 407 16.57 53.48 6.72
C LEU A 407 15.35 53.52 7.65
N ILE A 408 14.75 52.36 7.98
CA ILE A 408 13.65 52.26 8.94
C ILE A 408 14.13 52.64 10.34
N GLN A 409 15.28 52.13 10.79
CA GLN A 409 15.85 52.47 12.10
C GLN A 409 16.22 53.97 12.19
N ASN A 410 16.77 54.54 11.12
CA ASN A 410 17.03 55.98 11.03
C ASN A 410 15.74 56.80 11.02
N ARG A 411 14.68 56.32 10.38
CA ARG A 411 13.35 56.96 10.39
C ARG A 411 12.73 56.92 11.79
N ILE A 412 12.73 55.75 12.45
CA ILE A 412 12.18 55.57 13.80
C ILE A 412 12.94 56.43 14.81
N SER A 413 14.28 56.40 14.78
CA SER A 413 15.10 57.24 15.66
C SER A 413 14.88 58.74 15.43
N LEU A 414 14.71 59.20 14.18
CA LEU A 414 14.31 60.59 13.91
C LEU A 414 12.88 60.88 14.42
N GLN A 415 11.95 59.95 14.28
CA GLN A 415 10.57 60.08 14.79
C GLN A 415 10.53 60.15 16.32
N ASP A 416 11.33 59.34 17.01
CA ASP A 416 11.47 59.34 18.47
C ASP A 416 12.17 60.61 18.96
N VAL A 417 13.19 61.11 18.25
CA VAL A 417 13.82 62.40 18.56
C VAL A 417 12.84 63.57 18.34
N ILE A 418 11.98 63.49 17.32
CA ILE A 418 10.91 64.48 17.09
C ILE A 418 9.83 64.35 18.18
N GLY A 419 9.47 63.13 18.61
CA GLY A 419 8.54 62.88 19.71
C GLY A 419 9.07 63.34 21.08
N HIS A 420 10.38 63.21 21.32
CA HIS A 420 11.04 63.72 22.51
C HIS A 420 11.18 65.25 22.50
N LYS A 421 11.37 65.90 21.35
CA LYS A 421 11.34 67.38 21.25
C LYS A 421 9.98 67.98 21.58
N VAL A 422 8.88 67.22 21.45
CA VAL A 422 7.52 67.67 21.83
C VAL A 422 7.25 67.48 23.33
N LYS A 423 8.03 66.66 24.04
CA LYS A 423 7.88 66.40 25.49
C LYS A 423 9.01 66.96 26.37
N ALA A 424 10.11 67.43 25.79
CA ALA A 424 11.27 67.95 26.52
C ALA A 424 11.20 69.47 26.76
N ASN A 425 10.10 69.95 27.35
CA ASN A 425 10.03 71.32 27.89
C ASN A 425 9.83 71.38 29.41
N GLU A 426 9.82 70.27 30.16
CA GLU A 426 9.57 70.36 31.62
C GLU A 426 10.55 69.68 32.59
N ASP A 427 11.46 68.78 32.21
CA ASP A 427 12.32 68.13 33.23
C ASP A 427 13.80 68.06 32.84
N ILE A 428 14.51 69.18 33.01
CA ILE A 428 15.97 69.21 33.10
C ILE A 428 16.32 69.24 34.58
N ASN A 429 16.59 68.07 35.18
CA ASN A 429 17.58 67.87 36.25
C ASN A 429 17.43 66.48 36.89
N LYS A 430 18.29 65.54 36.47
CA LYS A 430 18.93 64.46 37.25
C LYS A 430 19.27 63.28 36.33
N ILE A 431 20.42 63.33 35.66
CA ILE A 431 21.07 62.11 35.16
C ILE A 431 22.58 62.24 35.40
N HIS A 432 23.09 61.44 36.34
CA HIS A 432 24.52 61.15 36.47
C HIS A 432 24.95 60.23 35.32
N PRO A 433 26.16 60.41 34.74
CA PRO A 433 26.67 59.51 33.71
C PRO A 433 27.29 58.28 34.37
N SER A 434 26.57 57.16 34.40
CA SER A 434 27.18 55.85 34.65
C SER A 434 27.75 55.31 33.35
N ASN A 435 29.06 55.52 33.17
CA ASN A 435 29.88 54.77 32.22
C ASN A 435 29.86 53.28 32.60
N ASN A 436 28.91 52.52 32.04
CA ASN A 436 28.99 51.07 31.89
C ASN A 436 28.42 50.72 30.51
N MET A 437 29.17 51.11 29.47
CA MET A 437 29.07 50.51 28.13
C MET A 437 29.66 49.09 28.21
N GLN A 438 28.94 48.17 28.84
CA GLN A 438 29.10 46.75 28.54
C GLN A 438 28.28 46.47 27.29
N HIS A 439 28.96 46.03 26.23
CA HIS A 439 28.41 45.61 24.95
C HIS A 439 27.13 44.76 25.13
N SER A 440 25.95 45.37 24.98
CA SER A 440 24.70 44.65 24.88
C SER A 440 24.57 44.11 23.45
N ILE A 441 24.78 42.80 23.29
CA ILE A 441 24.66 42.08 22.01
C ILE A 441 23.17 41.85 21.72
N SER A 442 22.42 42.89 21.38
CA SER A 442 21.03 42.73 20.96
C SER A 442 20.96 42.09 19.58
N LEU A 443 20.21 40.98 19.45
CA LEU A 443 19.95 40.31 18.16
C LEU A 443 19.18 41.21 17.17
N MET A 444 18.54 42.27 17.66
CA MET A 444 17.82 43.26 16.86
C MET A 444 18.72 44.41 16.38
N SER A 445 19.94 44.54 16.89
CA SER A 445 20.87 45.56 16.38
C SER A 445 21.34 45.16 14.98
N LEU A 446 21.28 46.07 13.99
CA LEU A 446 21.78 45.85 12.62
C LEU A 446 23.33 45.86 12.56
N ASN A 447 23.99 45.35 13.60
CA ASN A 447 25.43 45.22 13.70
C ASN A 447 25.90 43.93 13.03
N LYS A 448 27.12 43.96 12.46
CA LYS A 448 27.72 42.80 11.80
C LYS A 448 27.82 41.56 12.71
N ASN A 449 28.07 41.77 14.01
CA ASN A 449 28.24 40.69 14.99
C ASN A 449 26.91 40.05 15.40
N SER A 450 25.84 40.82 15.59
CA SER A 450 24.51 40.28 15.90
C SER A 450 23.91 39.54 14.71
N LYS A 451 24.15 40.01 13.48
CA LYS A 451 23.77 39.29 12.26
C LYS A 451 24.53 37.96 12.12
N HIS A 452 25.84 37.96 12.34
CA HIS A 452 26.62 36.72 12.34
C HIS A 452 26.12 35.74 13.40
N LEU A 453 25.80 36.22 14.59
CA LEU A 453 25.27 35.38 15.68
C LEU A 453 23.88 34.82 15.35
N LEU A 454 23.05 35.60 14.65
CA LEU A 454 21.76 35.15 14.09
C LEU A 454 21.97 34.05 13.03
N GLU A 455 22.93 34.23 12.12
CA GLU A 455 23.28 33.25 11.08
C GLU A 455 23.81 31.94 11.69
N CYS A 456 24.64 32.01 12.74
CA CYS A 456 25.10 30.83 13.47
C CYS A 456 23.93 30.06 14.11
N TYR A 457 22.95 30.75 14.71
CA TYR A 457 21.76 30.11 15.25
C TYR A 457 20.88 29.49 14.15
N GLN A 458 20.74 30.15 12.99
CA GLN A 458 20.05 29.57 11.83
C GLN A 458 20.71 28.26 11.40
N HIS A 459 22.03 28.28 11.24
CA HIS A 459 22.79 27.08 10.89
C HIS A 459 22.65 25.97 11.94
N LEU A 460 22.62 26.32 13.23
CA LEU A 460 22.38 25.36 14.30
C LEU A 460 21.00 24.71 14.17
N PHE A 461 19.91 25.48 14.09
CA PHE A 461 18.55 24.91 14.00
C PHE A 461 18.31 24.17 12.69
N TYR A 462 18.87 24.66 11.57
CA TYR A 462 18.87 23.93 10.30
C TYR A 462 19.56 22.56 10.43
N MET A 463 20.70 22.52 11.14
CA MET A 463 21.42 21.27 11.40
C MET A 463 20.60 20.32 12.28
N LEU A 464 19.93 20.85 13.31
CA LEU A 464 19.06 20.05 14.19
C LEU A 464 17.83 19.49 13.44
N GLN A 465 17.27 20.24 12.50
CA GLN A 465 16.17 19.78 11.64
C GLN A 465 16.63 18.67 10.67
N THR A 466 17.71 18.92 9.93
CA THR A 466 18.17 18.03 8.86
C THR A 466 18.82 16.75 9.38
N LYS A 467 19.46 16.82 10.56
CA LYS A 467 20.09 15.68 11.23
C LYS A 467 19.35 15.33 12.52
N PRO A 468 18.24 14.57 12.44
CA PRO A 468 17.38 14.27 13.58
C PRO A 468 18.08 13.51 14.73
N TYR A 469 19.19 12.83 14.47
CA TYR A 469 19.96 12.08 15.46
C TYR A 469 20.38 12.95 16.66
N TYR A 470 20.75 14.21 16.46
CA TYR A 470 21.14 15.10 17.57
C TYR A 470 19.98 15.33 18.53
N LEU A 471 18.82 15.70 17.99
CA LEU A 471 17.61 15.92 18.76
C LEU A 471 17.12 14.62 19.41
N THR A 472 17.19 13.48 18.72
CA THR A 472 16.85 12.18 19.30
C THR A 472 17.69 11.90 20.55
N LYS A 473 19.02 12.07 20.48
CA LYS A 473 19.88 11.86 21.66
C LYS A 473 19.61 12.86 22.75
N LEU A 474 19.44 14.14 22.40
CA LEU A 474 19.13 15.19 23.35
C LEU A 474 17.85 14.86 24.14
N ILE A 475 16.80 14.35 23.49
CA ILE A 475 15.55 13.91 24.14
C ILE A 475 15.81 12.85 25.22
N PHE A 476 16.71 11.90 24.98
CA PHE A 476 17.03 10.82 25.94
C PHE A 476 18.16 11.16 26.92
N CYS A 477 18.87 12.28 26.73
CA CYS A 477 19.85 12.80 27.69
C CYS A 477 19.20 13.60 28.84
N LEU A 478 17.95 14.04 28.69
CA LEU A 478 17.24 14.82 29.70
C LEU A 478 16.97 13.99 30.98
N PRO A 479 17.04 14.62 32.18
CA PRO A 479 16.80 13.93 33.45
C PRO A 479 15.39 13.34 33.51
N TYR A 480 15.31 12.06 33.96
CA TYR A 480 14.20 11.09 33.96
C TYR A 480 12.86 11.53 34.60
N SER A 481 12.37 12.69 34.26
CA SER A 481 11.03 13.14 34.59
C SER A 481 10.27 13.26 33.27
N VAL A 482 9.42 12.27 33.05
CA VAL A 482 8.50 12.11 31.91
C VAL A 482 7.86 13.43 31.45
N ARG A 483 7.50 14.30 32.41
CA ARG A 483 6.89 15.61 32.15
C ARG A 483 7.83 16.56 31.41
N HIS A 484 9.12 16.57 31.73
CA HIS A 484 10.09 17.45 31.08
C HIS A 484 10.38 16.98 29.65
N ILE A 485 10.45 15.66 29.42
CA ILE A 485 10.59 15.10 28.08
C ILE A 485 9.38 15.44 27.20
N SER A 486 8.15 15.25 27.70
CA SER A 486 6.92 15.59 26.95
C SER A 486 6.87 17.07 26.60
N LYS A 487 7.11 17.95 27.58
CA LYS A 487 7.06 19.40 27.39
C LYS A 487 8.14 19.88 26.40
N PHE A 488 9.36 19.36 26.53
CA PHE A 488 10.46 19.70 25.64
C PHE A 488 10.22 19.20 24.22
N LEU A 489 9.66 17.99 24.08
CA LEU A 489 9.30 17.42 22.79
C LEU A 489 8.18 18.23 22.12
N GLU A 490 7.12 18.57 22.85
CA GLU A 490 6.06 19.47 22.35
C GLU A 490 6.64 20.81 21.89
N GLN A 491 7.52 21.40 22.70
CA GLN A 491 8.21 22.65 22.38
C GLN A 491 9.05 22.52 21.11
N ILE A 492 9.86 21.46 20.93
CA ILE A 492 10.63 21.21 19.70
C ILE A 492 9.71 20.99 18.49
N LEU A 493 8.68 20.15 18.61
CA LEU A 493 7.77 19.87 17.50
C LEU A 493 7.04 21.13 17.03
N MET A 494 6.62 21.97 17.97
CA MET A 494 5.92 23.22 17.66
C MET A 494 6.85 24.31 17.14
N SER A 495 8.01 24.53 17.77
CA SER A 495 8.92 25.63 17.41
C SER A 495 9.87 25.27 16.28
N VAL A 496 10.63 24.17 16.42
CA VAL A 496 11.66 23.78 15.44
C VAL A 496 11.05 23.21 14.18
N PHE A 497 9.93 22.47 14.26
CA PHE A 497 9.29 21.86 13.09
C PHE A 497 7.98 22.54 12.66
N ASN A 498 7.61 23.69 13.25
CA ASN A 498 6.37 24.41 12.94
C ASN A 498 5.12 23.50 12.90
N ALA A 499 5.05 22.50 13.78
CA ALA A 499 4.01 21.46 13.81
C ALA A 499 3.81 20.66 12.50
N GLY A 500 4.80 20.66 11.59
CA GLY A 500 4.70 20.02 10.29
C GLY A 500 3.78 20.74 9.30
N SER A 501 3.65 22.07 9.41
CA SER A 501 2.81 22.87 8.52
C SER A 501 3.18 22.72 7.04
N ASN A 502 4.48 22.60 6.74
CA ASN A 502 5.01 22.38 5.40
C ASN A 502 5.36 20.90 5.18
N SER A 503 5.30 20.43 3.92
CA SER A 503 5.71 19.06 3.56
C SER A 503 7.15 18.74 3.96
N ARG A 504 8.06 19.72 3.85
CA ARG A 504 9.46 19.62 4.31
C ARG A 504 9.54 19.38 5.82
N ASP A 505 8.88 20.22 6.59
CA ASP A 505 8.97 20.16 8.05
C ASP A 505 8.27 18.90 8.58
N ALA A 506 7.15 18.49 7.96
CA ALA A 506 6.45 17.24 8.23
C ALA A 506 7.35 16.01 7.98
N TYR A 507 8.17 16.04 6.93
CA TYR A 507 9.13 14.98 6.62
C TYR A 507 10.23 14.86 7.68
N PHE A 508 10.90 15.96 8.03
CA PHE A 508 11.97 15.91 9.04
C PHE A 508 11.43 15.59 10.43
N MET A 509 10.24 16.10 10.77
CA MET A 509 9.55 15.77 12.01
C MET A 509 9.22 14.28 12.09
N LEU A 510 8.69 13.69 11.00
CA LEU A 510 8.40 12.26 10.94
C LEU A 510 9.69 11.43 11.09
N LYS A 511 10.80 11.85 10.48
CA LYS A 511 12.11 11.21 10.65
C LYS A 511 12.61 11.29 12.09
N LEU A 512 12.46 12.45 12.74
CA LEU A 512 12.83 12.62 14.15
C LEU A 512 12.03 11.67 15.05
N LEU A 513 10.70 11.66 14.90
CA LEU A 513 9.82 10.86 15.74
C LEU A 513 10.05 9.36 15.54
N THR A 514 10.28 8.91 14.30
CA THR A 514 10.54 7.50 14.01
C THR A 514 11.91 7.02 14.52
N LEU A 515 12.95 7.85 14.43
CA LEU A 515 14.25 7.57 15.03
C LEU A 515 14.18 7.58 16.57
N ALA A 516 13.47 8.56 17.15
CA ALA A 516 13.26 8.62 18.59
C ALA A 516 12.46 7.43 19.11
N LEU A 517 11.46 6.96 18.36
CA LEU A 517 10.69 5.76 18.69
C LEU A 517 11.58 4.51 18.71
N LYS A 518 12.51 4.38 17.76
CA LYS A 518 13.46 3.26 17.71
C LYS A 518 14.37 3.23 18.95
N GLU A 519 14.92 4.38 19.36
CA GLU A 519 15.72 4.47 20.59
C GLU A 519 14.85 4.25 21.84
N GLU A 520 13.61 4.76 21.89
CA GLU A 520 12.70 4.56 23.02
C GLU A 520 12.41 3.07 23.27
N ILE A 521 12.09 2.33 22.21
CA ILE A 521 11.80 0.89 22.30
C ILE A 521 13.05 0.14 22.74
N LYS A 522 14.23 0.52 22.25
CA LYS A 522 15.50 -0.11 22.61
C LYS A 522 15.88 0.09 24.07
N ILE A 523 15.55 1.25 24.66
CA ILE A 523 15.83 1.55 26.07
C ILE A 523 14.78 0.91 27.00
N ASN A 524 13.49 1.01 26.64
CA ASN A 524 12.39 0.70 27.55
C ASN A 524 11.82 -0.72 27.42
N CYS A 525 12.04 -1.42 26.30
CA CYS A 525 11.43 -2.72 26.04
C CYS A 525 12.49 -3.82 25.88
N THR A 526 12.33 -4.91 26.63
CA THR A 526 13.12 -6.14 26.47
C THR A 526 12.41 -7.20 25.63
N LYS A 527 11.08 -7.13 25.57
CA LYS A 527 10.23 -8.02 24.77
C LYS A 527 9.25 -7.22 23.94
N ALA A 528 8.93 -7.69 22.74
CA ALA A 528 7.95 -7.05 21.86
C ALA A 528 6.56 -6.87 22.51
N ALA A 529 6.13 -7.78 23.40
CA ALA A 529 4.85 -7.67 24.10
C ALA A 529 4.79 -6.45 25.04
N GLU A 530 5.93 -5.98 25.56
CA GLU A 530 6.03 -4.86 26.49
C GLU A 530 5.71 -3.53 25.82
N ILE A 531 5.80 -3.43 24.50
CA ILE A 531 5.41 -2.23 23.73
C ILE A 531 3.94 -1.86 23.99
N LYS A 532 3.08 -2.86 24.27
CA LYS A 532 1.65 -2.65 24.56
C LYS A 532 1.38 -2.21 26.00
N THR A 533 2.28 -2.53 26.94
CA THR A 533 2.11 -2.27 28.38
C THR A 533 2.95 -1.09 28.87
N SER A 534 4.07 -0.82 28.20
CA SER A 534 4.95 0.30 28.51
C SER A 534 4.32 1.62 28.06
N ASN A 535 4.51 2.65 28.87
CA ASN A 535 4.10 4.01 28.52
C ASN A 535 5.15 4.64 27.62
N LEU A 536 5.11 4.32 26.33
CA LEU A 536 5.97 4.93 25.31
C LEU A 536 5.47 6.34 25.00
N TYR A 537 6.29 7.35 25.30
CA TYR A 537 5.95 8.75 25.15
C TYR A 537 6.06 9.20 23.71
N ILE A 538 7.09 8.76 22.98
CA ILE A 538 7.24 9.11 21.55
C ILE A 538 6.08 8.53 20.75
N LEU A 539 5.65 7.31 21.10
CA LEU A 539 4.50 6.67 20.46
C LEU A 539 3.20 7.47 20.67
N LYS A 540 2.98 8.03 21.87
CA LYS A 540 1.83 8.91 22.17
C LYS A 540 1.96 10.24 21.44
N ALA A 541 3.15 10.85 21.45
CA ALA A 541 3.41 12.11 20.77
C ALA A 541 3.14 12.03 19.25
N ILE A 542 3.47 10.90 18.60
CA ILE A 542 3.13 10.66 17.19
C ILE A 542 1.61 10.66 16.99
N VAL A 543 0.86 10.03 17.89
CA VAL A 543 -0.60 9.98 17.83
C VAL A 543 -1.21 11.36 18.05
N ASP A 544 -0.70 12.12 19.01
CA ASP A 544 -1.18 13.47 19.32
C ASP A 544 -0.87 14.46 18.19
N GLN A 545 0.31 14.34 17.57
CA GLN A 545 0.66 15.08 16.35
C GLN A 545 -0.27 14.71 15.18
N ALA A 546 -0.54 13.42 14.99
CA ALA A 546 -1.48 12.95 13.96
C ALA A 546 -2.93 13.37 14.23
N ARG A 547 -3.25 13.93 15.40
CA ARG A 547 -4.57 14.47 15.76
C ARG A 547 -4.69 15.98 15.62
N CYS A 548 -3.63 16.69 15.25
CA CYS A 548 -3.70 18.13 15.00
C CYS A 548 -4.71 18.48 13.88
N PHE A 549 -5.27 19.70 13.95
CA PHE A 549 -6.53 20.21 13.36
C PHE A 549 -6.99 19.64 11.99
N ASP A 550 -6.10 19.44 11.01
CA ASP A 550 -6.50 18.94 9.68
C ASP A 550 -6.76 17.43 9.63
N ASN A 551 -6.12 16.65 10.51
CA ASN A 551 -6.28 15.19 10.55
C ASN A 551 -7.45 14.75 11.43
N GLN A 552 -7.88 15.60 12.37
CA GLN A 552 -9.09 15.38 13.17
C GLN A 552 -10.35 15.33 12.29
N LYS A 553 -10.43 16.19 11.26
CA LYS A 553 -11.51 16.16 10.26
C LYS A 553 -11.60 14.82 9.51
N ARG A 554 -10.45 14.16 9.27
CA ARG A 554 -10.41 12.85 8.61
C ARG A 554 -11.00 11.75 9.49
N LEU A 555 -10.66 11.75 10.79
CA LEU A 555 -11.26 10.86 11.78
C LEU A 555 -12.76 11.08 11.93
N ASN A 556 -13.21 12.34 11.93
CA ASN A 556 -14.62 12.68 11.93
C ASN A 556 -15.30 12.08 10.70
N THR A 557 -14.71 12.19 9.51
CA THR A 557 -15.28 11.59 8.30
C THR A 557 -15.47 10.07 8.41
N ILE A 558 -14.56 9.36 9.10
CA ILE A 558 -14.65 7.90 9.30
C ILE A 558 -15.82 7.54 10.23
N PHE A 559 -15.88 8.15 11.42
CA PHE A 559 -16.79 7.71 12.49
C PHE A 559 -18.09 8.51 12.59
N LYS A 560 -18.16 9.74 12.05
CA LYS A 560 -19.34 10.63 12.13
C LYS A 560 -20.62 9.92 11.74
N THR A 561 -20.64 9.31 10.56
CA THR A 561 -21.85 8.63 10.05
C THR A 561 -22.34 7.48 10.94
N VAL A 562 -21.43 6.72 11.58
CA VAL A 562 -21.81 5.56 12.39
C VAL A 562 -22.18 5.98 13.81
N VAL A 563 -21.44 6.95 14.37
CA VAL A 563 -21.71 7.53 15.69
C VAL A 563 -23.04 8.30 15.67
N GLU A 564 -23.30 9.11 14.64
CA GLU A 564 -24.59 9.80 14.44
C GLU A 564 -25.74 8.80 14.27
N LYS A 565 -25.54 7.70 13.53
CA LYS A 565 -26.55 6.65 13.41
C LYS A 565 -26.91 6.01 14.74
N LEU A 566 -25.91 5.75 15.59
CA LEU A 566 -26.15 5.21 16.93
C LEU A 566 -26.84 6.20 17.86
N ILE A 567 -26.53 7.48 17.74
CA ILE A 567 -27.08 8.52 18.62
C ILE A 567 -28.48 8.92 18.16
N HIS A 568 -28.72 9.22 16.88
CA HIS A 568 -29.98 9.80 16.41
C HIS A 568 -31.04 8.76 16.04
N HIS A 569 -30.69 7.69 15.32
CA HIS A 569 -31.68 6.72 14.83
C HIS A 569 -32.08 5.67 15.89
N ARG A 570 -31.34 5.58 17.00
CA ARG A 570 -31.50 4.52 18.00
C ARG A 570 -31.62 5.04 19.44
N ASN A 571 -32.38 6.12 19.65
CA ASN A 571 -32.55 6.75 20.97
C ASN A 571 -33.06 5.81 22.08
N ASN A 572 -33.81 4.75 21.74
CA ASN A 572 -34.32 3.77 22.71
C ASN A 572 -33.39 2.56 22.92
N LEU A 573 -32.25 2.49 22.23
CA LEU A 573 -31.37 1.33 22.27
C LEU A 573 -30.45 1.41 23.51
N PHE A 574 -30.54 0.42 24.39
CA PHE A 574 -29.60 0.21 25.49
C PHE A 574 -29.08 -1.22 25.44
N ILE A 575 -27.82 -1.38 25.05
CA ILE A 575 -27.18 -2.68 24.92
C ILE A 575 -26.58 -3.04 26.28
N ASP A 576 -27.38 -3.68 27.11
CA ASP A 576 -26.88 -4.24 28.36
C ASP A 576 -26.41 -5.68 28.14
N THR A 577 -25.17 -5.96 28.54
CA THR A 577 -24.57 -7.30 28.47
C THR A 577 -24.61 -8.04 29.81
N ASN A 578 -25.00 -7.37 30.91
CA ASN A 578 -25.02 -7.98 32.23
C ASN A 578 -26.40 -8.64 32.55
N PRO A 579 -26.45 -9.96 32.83
CA PRO A 579 -27.71 -10.65 33.12
C PRO A 579 -28.48 -10.11 34.34
N VAL A 580 -27.76 -9.61 35.35
CA VAL A 580 -28.38 -9.12 36.60
C VAL A 580 -29.12 -7.81 36.37
N THR A 581 -28.55 -6.92 35.57
CA THR A 581 -29.18 -5.64 35.23
C THR A 581 -30.34 -5.87 34.26
N ILE A 582 -30.21 -6.79 33.29
CA ILE A 582 -31.34 -7.21 32.44
C ILE A 582 -32.51 -7.75 33.29
N TYR A 583 -32.23 -8.61 34.27
CA TYR A 583 -33.25 -9.13 35.17
C TYR A 583 -33.93 -8.02 35.98
N ARG A 584 -33.17 -7.07 36.54
CA ARG A 584 -33.74 -5.92 37.25
C ARG A 584 -34.60 -5.04 36.34
N THR A 585 -34.17 -4.82 35.10
CA THR A 585 -34.91 -3.99 34.14
C THR A 585 -36.21 -4.66 33.72
N TRP A 586 -36.16 -5.97 33.42
CA TRP A 586 -37.35 -6.78 33.14
C TRP A 586 -38.34 -6.78 34.30
N ARG A 587 -37.85 -6.93 35.53
CA ARG A 587 -38.68 -6.87 36.73
C ARG A 587 -39.34 -5.50 36.91
N ASN A 588 -38.58 -4.42 36.76
CA ASN A 588 -39.13 -3.06 36.86
C ASN A 588 -40.19 -2.81 35.79
N GLU A 589 -40.01 -3.33 34.58
CA GLU A 589 -41.02 -3.26 33.52
C GLU A 589 -42.28 -4.07 33.87
N LEU A 590 -42.12 -5.26 34.47
CA LEU A 590 -43.26 -6.04 34.96
C LEU A 590 -44.05 -5.26 36.01
N GLU A 591 -43.39 -4.72 37.03
CA GLU A 591 -44.02 -3.92 38.10
C GLU A 591 -44.69 -2.64 37.56
N THR A 592 -44.09 -2.01 36.54
CA THR A 592 -44.66 -0.81 35.91
C THR A 592 -45.89 -1.14 35.07
N ASN A 593 -45.89 -2.30 34.38
CA ASN A 593 -46.99 -2.72 33.51
C ASN A 593 -48.16 -3.34 34.28
N THR A 594 -47.88 -4.05 35.39
CA THR A 594 -48.92 -4.65 36.25
C THR A 594 -49.42 -3.71 37.33
N GLY A 595 -48.60 -2.73 37.75
CA GLY A 595 -48.91 -1.86 38.89
C GLY A 595 -48.81 -2.54 40.26
N GLU A 596 -48.37 -3.79 40.31
CA GLU A 596 -48.23 -4.61 41.52
C GLU A 596 -46.77 -5.01 41.75
N ILE A 597 -46.39 -5.20 43.02
CA ILE A 597 -45.03 -5.64 43.39
C ILE A 597 -44.85 -7.08 42.90
N SER A 598 -43.78 -7.32 42.13
CA SER A 598 -43.53 -8.64 41.58
C SER A 598 -43.11 -9.66 42.65
N ASP A 599 -43.53 -10.92 42.48
CA ASP A 599 -43.14 -12.06 43.34
C ASP A 599 -41.67 -12.48 43.18
N LEU A 600 -40.93 -11.80 42.30
CA LEU A 600 -39.56 -12.09 41.93
C LEU A 600 -38.55 -11.51 42.95
N PRO A 601 -37.45 -12.21 43.29
CA PRO A 601 -36.50 -11.71 44.29
C PRO A 601 -35.85 -10.34 43.97
N ASN A 602 -35.71 -9.50 45.02
CA ASN A 602 -34.82 -8.32 45.22
C ASN A 602 -33.56 -8.27 44.36
N SER A 603 -32.68 -9.21 44.68
CA SER A 603 -31.31 -9.28 44.21
C SER A 603 -31.02 -10.72 43.85
N VAL A 604 -30.52 -10.93 42.65
CA VAL A 604 -30.30 -12.26 42.08
C VAL A 604 -28.86 -12.32 41.60
N ASP A 605 -28.19 -13.44 41.89
CA ASP A 605 -26.84 -13.71 41.39
C ASP A 605 -26.87 -13.98 39.89
N GLN A 606 -25.74 -13.80 39.21
CA GLN A 606 -25.64 -13.94 37.75
C GLN A 606 -26.09 -15.32 37.24
N GLN A 607 -25.81 -16.39 37.99
CA GLN A 607 -26.22 -17.75 37.63
C GLN A 607 -27.72 -17.97 37.78
N THR A 608 -28.34 -17.36 38.78
CA THR A 608 -29.78 -17.42 39.01
C THR A 608 -30.56 -16.54 38.03
N ALA A 609 -30.00 -15.39 37.61
CA ALA A 609 -30.62 -14.54 36.60
C ALA A 609 -30.66 -15.22 35.23
N LEU A 610 -29.61 -15.98 34.87
CA LEU A 610 -29.53 -16.74 33.63
C LEU A 610 -30.48 -17.96 33.58
N LYS A 611 -31.14 -18.35 34.68
CA LYS A 611 -32.12 -19.44 34.66
C LYS A 611 -33.47 -19.01 34.07
N TYR A 612 -33.74 -17.70 33.98
CA TYR A 612 -35.00 -17.18 33.44
C TYR A 612 -34.93 -17.05 31.92
N ASP A 613 -35.90 -17.64 31.22
CA ASP A 613 -35.96 -17.65 29.75
C ASP A 613 -36.06 -16.24 29.14
N GLU A 614 -36.82 -15.32 29.77
CA GLU A 614 -36.93 -13.94 29.31
C GLU A 614 -35.60 -13.17 29.39
N VAL A 615 -34.79 -13.44 30.41
CA VAL A 615 -33.45 -12.85 30.55
C VAL A 615 -32.53 -13.40 29.46
N GLN A 616 -32.60 -14.71 29.15
CA GLN A 616 -31.81 -15.30 28.07
C GLN A 616 -32.20 -14.75 26.68
N LYS A 617 -33.49 -14.61 26.40
CA LYS A 617 -33.98 -14.05 25.12
C LYS A 617 -33.53 -12.60 24.92
N ARG A 618 -33.72 -11.75 25.94
CA ARG A 618 -33.28 -10.34 25.89
C ARG A 618 -31.77 -10.22 25.76
N LEU A 619 -31.02 -11.07 26.47
CA LEU A 619 -29.56 -11.11 26.35
C LEU A 619 -29.12 -11.54 24.95
N ALA A 620 -29.71 -12.59 24.38
CA ALA A 620 -29.40 -13.03 23.02
C ALA A 620 -29.67 -11.93 21.98
N HIS A 621 -30.82 -11.24 22.09
CA HIS A 621 -31.16 -10.11 21.23
C HIS A 621 -30.17 -8.94 21.38
N ASN A 622 -29.79 -8.58 22.60
CA ASN A 622 -28.80 -7.53 22.85
C ASN A 622 -27.43 -7.88 22.25
N LEU A 623 -27.01 -9.15 22.33
CA LEU A 623 -25.75 -9.61 21.76
C LEU A 623 -25.76 -9.59 20.23
N GLU A 624 -26.87 -9.96 19.60
CA GLU A 624 -27.04 -9.87 18.14
C GLU A 624 -27.00 -8.41 17.68
N GLN A 625 -27.70 -7.50 18.38
CA GLN A 625 -27.63 -6.07 18.09
C GLN A 625 -26.22 -5.52 18.24
N LEU A 626 -25.49 -5.95 19.28
CA LEU A 626 -24.11 -5.55 19.51
C LEU A 626 -23.17 -6.04 18.41
N GLN A 627 -23.38 -7.27 17.90
CA GLN A 627 -22.63 -7.81 16.77
C GLN A 627 -22.88 -6.99 15.50
N ASN A 628 -24.14 -6.73 15.16
CA ASN A 628 -24.53 -5.96 13.97
C ASN A 628 -23.92 -4.55 14.00
N ILE A 629 -24.04 -3.85 15.13
CA ILE A 629 -23.44 -2.52 15.30
C ILE A 629 -21.91 -2.59 15.21
N THR A 630 -21.29 -3.55 15.87
CA THR A 630 -19.83 -3.70 15.84
C THR A 630 -19.34 -3.99 14.43
N GLU A 631 -20.09 -4.75 13.64
CA GLU A 631 -19.77 -5.02 12.24
C GLU A 631 -19.89 -3.78 11.36
N GLU A 632 -20.88 -2.91 11.57
CA GLU A 632 -20.96 -1.61 10.89
C GLU A 632 -19.72 -0.74 11.18
N PHE A 633 -19.29 -0.65 12.44
CA PHE A 633 -18.06 0.07 12.82
C PHE A 633 -16.82 -0.58 12.20
N LEU A 634 -16.74 -1.91 12.24
CA LEU A 634 -15.63 -2.66 11.67
C LEU A 634 -15.49 -2.38 10.18
N ASN A 635 -16.57 -2.46 9.41
CA ASN A 635 -16.55 -2.21 7.96
C ASN A 635 -16.05 -0.79 7.64
N LYS A 636 -16.50 0.23 8.40
CA LYS A 636 -15.97 1.59 8.26
C LYS A 636 -14.49 1.71 8.60
N ILE A 637 -14.01 0.97 9.59
CA ILE A 637 -12.57 0.93 9.91
C ILE A 637 -11.80 0.28 8.75
N LEU A 638 -12.28 -0.83 8.19
CA LEU A 638 -11.61 -1.53 7.09
C LEU A 638 -11.50 -0.65 5.83
N ASP A 639 -12.52 0.15 5.53
CA ASP A 639 -12.53 1.08 4.39
C ASP A 639 -11.74 2.38 4.64
N SER A 640 -11.28 2.63 5.88
CA SER A 640 -10.71 3.91 6.28
C SER A 640 -9.25 4.13 5.88
N LYS A 641 -8.54 3.12 5.34
CA LYS A 641 -7.11 3.22 4.99
C LYS A 641 -6.69 4.54 4.30
N PRO A 642 -7.37 5.03 3.24
CA PRO A 642 -6.95 6.26 2.55
C PRO A 642 -7.13 7.54 3.39
N LEU A 643 -7.96 7.49 4.43
CA LEU A 643 -8.22 8.62 5.32
C LEU A 643 -7.23 8.66 6.50
N ILE A 644 -6.52 7.57 6.78
CA ILE A 644 -5.51 7.52 7.85
C ILE A 644 -4.31 8.39 7.46
N PRO A 645 -3.84 9.29 8.35
CA PRO A 645 -2.66 10.11 8.10
C PRO A 645 -1.42 9.27 7.80
N TYR A 646 -0.63 9.72 6.83
CA TYR A 646 0.61 9.07 6.42
C TYR A 646 1.57 8.82 7.59
N ALA A 647 1.67 9.76 8.55
CA ALA A 647 2.50 9.60 9.74
C ALA A 647 2.15 8.33 10.56
N ILE A 648 0.87 7.99 10.69
CA ILE A 648 0.41 6.77 11.38
C ILE A 648 0.75 5.52 10.57
N LEU A 649 0.51 5.55 9.25
CA LEU A 649 0.79 4.40 8.38
C LEU A 649 2.30 4.11 8.31
N TYR A 650 3.12 5.15 8.14
CA TYR A 650 4.58 5.04 8.12
C TYR A 650 5.14 4.60 9.48
N THR A 651 4.59 5.08 10.59
CA THR A 651 4.98 4.60 11.93
C THR A 651 4.59 3.12 12.13
N ALA A 652 3.45 2.67 11.60
CA ALA A 652 3.07 1.26 11.63
C ALA A 652 4.02 0.37 10.81
N ARG A 653 4.53 0.86 9.67
CA ARG A 653 5.62 0.21 8.92
C ARG A 653 6.92 0.17 9.74
N THR A 654 7.33 1.32 10.26
CA THR A 654 8.57 1.46 11.05
C THR A 654 8.53 0.59 12.30
N LEU A 655 7.41 0.50 13.01
CA LEU A 655 7.23 -0.39 14.17
C LEU A 655 7.45 -1.86 13.79
N ARG A 656 6.94 -2.29 12.63
CA ARG A 656 7.18 -3.65 12.14
C ARG A 656 8.68 -3.91 11.92
N GLU A 657 9.36 -2.96 11.27
CA GLU A 657 10.81 -3.04 11.00
C GLU A 657 11.63 -3.04 12.31
N ILE A 658 11.32 -2.15 13.25
CA ILE A 658 11.97 -2.08 14.57
C ILE A 658 11.78 -3.39 15.34
N ILE A 659 10.57 -3.96 15.33
CA ILE A 659 10.30 -5.22 16.04
C ILE A 659 11.07 -6.38 15.39
N GLN A 660 11.16 -6.41 14.05
CA GLN A 660 11.93 -7.43 13.34
C GLN A 660 13.44 -7.30 13.59
N GLU A 661 13.97 -6.08 13.73
CA GLU A 661 15.38 -5.81 14.00
C GLU A 661 15.77 -6.10 15.46
N LEU A 662 14.97 -5.62 16.43
CA LEU A 662 15.28 -5.75 17.86
C LEU A 662 14.83 -7.10 18.44
N PHE A 663 13.75 -7.70 17.92
CA PHE A 663 13.13 -8.91 18.44
C PHE A 663 12.83 -9.93 17.33
N PRO A 664 13.85 -10.49 16.66
CA PRO A 664 13.68 -11.37 15.49
C PRO A 664 12.87 -12.66 15.77
N ASP A 665 12.84 -13.13 17.03
CA ASP A 665 12.08 -14.31 17.45
C ASP A 665 10.56 -14.06 17.59
N THR A 666 10.10 -12.83 17.35
CA THR A 666 8.69 -12.45 17.51
C THR A 666 7.83 -13.02 16.39
N ARG A 667 6.80 -13.78 16.76
CA ARG A 667 5.81 -14.32 15.81
C ARG A 667 5.06 -13.18 15.11
N GLU A 668 4.80 -13.30 13.82
CA GLU A 668 4.04 -12.29 13.05
C GLU A 668 2.68 -11.92 13.67
N ASN A 669 1.97 -12.90 14.24
CA ASN A 669 0.70 -12.65 14.92
C ASN A 669 0.84 -11.70 16.12
N GLU A 670 1.99 -11.69 16.82
CA GLU A 670 2.24 -10.73 17.90
C GLU A 670 2.59 -9.34 17.36
N VAL A 671 3.30 -9.27 16.23
CA VAL A 671 3.60 -8.01 15.53
C VAL A 671 2.31 -7.28 15.14
N TYR A 672 1.36 -7.98 14.50
CA TYR A 672 0.07 -7.39 14.13
C TYR A 672 -0.79 -6.96 15.33
N LYS A 673 -0.65 -7.61 16.50
CA LYS A 673 -1.32 -7.14 17.72
C LYS A 673 -0.71 -5.83 18.23
N ILE A 674 0.60 -5.63 18.08
CA ILE A 674 1.27 -4.39 18.47
C ILE A 674 0.88 -3.27 17.51
N ILE A 675 0.87 -3.53 16.20
CA ILE A 675 0.38 -2.59 15.18
C ILE A 675 -1.10 -2.27 15.44
N GLY A 676 -1.92 -3.27 15.74
CA GLY A 676 -3.33 -3.07 16.08
C GLY A 676 -3.52 -2.26 17.37
N TYR A 677 -2.64 -2.43 18.36
CA TYR A 677 -2.63 -1.57 19.53
C TYR A 677 -2.33 -0.11 19.18
N PHE A 678 -1.37 0.14 18.30
CA PHE A 678 -1.05 1.49 17.87
C PHE A 678 -2.16 2.12 17.00
N VAL A 679 -2.54 1.48 15.89
CA VAL A 679 -3.49 2.05 14.92
C VAL A 679 -4.91 2.10 15.46
N TYR A 680 -5.36 1.04 16.15
CA TYR A 680 -6.72 1.01 16.68
C TYR A 680 -6.79 1.53 18.12
N ASN A 681 -6.09 0.92 19.08
CA ASN A 681 -6.28 1.24 20.50
C ASN A 681 -5.76 2.63 20.88
N LEU A 682 -4.64 3.09 20.33
CA LEU A 682 -4.10 4.42 20.63
C LEU A 682 -4.72 5.50 19.76
N TYR A 683 -4.86 5.29 18.44
CA TYR A 683 -5.31 6.33 17.52
C TYR A 683 -6.85 6.41 17.37
N MET A 684 -7.54 5.32 17.01
CA MET A 684 -8.99 5.34 16.71
C MET A 684 -9.91 5.18 17.92
N ASN A 685 -9.59 4.28 18.86
CA ASN A 685 -10.48 3.89 19.96
C ASN A 685 -10.91 5.07 20.86
N PRO A 686 -10.03 6.03 21.23
CA PRO A 686 -10.45 7.20 22.01
C PRO A 686 -11.53 8.04 21.33
N VAL A 687 -11.52 8.10 19.99
CA VAL A 687 -12.50 8.85 19.19
C VAL A 687 -13.89 8.22 19.29
N ILE A 688 -13.95 6.89 19.36
CA ILE A 688 -15.22 6.15 19.51
C ILE A 688 -15.81 6.33 20.92
N ILE A 689 -14.97 6.32 21.96
CA ILE A 689 -15.41 6.36 23.36
C ILE A 689 -15.84 7.77 23.77
N THR A 690 -15.06 8.79 23.40
CA THR A 690 -15.31 10.20 23.78
C THR A 690 -15.44 11.08 22.55
N PRO A 691 -16.47 10.91 21.71
CA PRO A 691 -16.61 11.67 20.47
C PRO A 691 -16.84 13.18 20.70
N GLU A 692 -17.24 13.58 21.91
CA GLU A 692 -17.39 14.97 22.35
C GLU A 692 -16.07 15.74 22.48
N ILE A 693 -14.97 15.08 22.85
CA ILE A 693 -13.64 15.71 23.00
C ILE A 693 -12.99 15.90 21.63
N TYR A 694 -13.37 15.05 20.66
CA TYR A 694 -12.80 15.04 19.32
C TYR A 694 -13.65 15.76 18.28
N ASP A 695 -14.62 16.59 18.71
CA ASP A 695 -15.46 17.45 17.85
C ASP A 695 -16.09 16.69 16.66
N ILE A 696 -16.57 15.46 16.87
CA ILE A 696 -17.27 14.69 15.82
C ILE A 696 -18.58 15.40 15.40
N PHE A 697 -19.19 16.16 16.32
CA PHE A 697 -20.44 16.87 16.12
C PHE A 697 -20.19 18.36 15.82
N GLU A 698 -20.78 18.87 14.73
CA GLU A 698 -20.68 20.29 14.34
C GLU A 698 -21.58 21.20 15.21
N THR A 699 -22.73 20.68 15.62
CA THR A 699 -23.60 21.31 16.62
C THR A 699 -23.23 20.78 17.99
N LYS A 700 -22.77 21.66 18.89
CA LYS A 700 -22.68 21.33 20.32
C LYS A 700 -24.04 20.79 20.76
N ILE A 701 -24.11 19.50 21.07
CA ILE A 701 -25.32 18.89 21.63
C ILE A 701 -25.54 19.62 22.96
N GLU A 702 -26.57 20.45 23.07
CA GLU A 702 -26.80 21.32 24.24
C GLU A 702 -26.91 20.50 25.55
N ASP A 703 -27.29 19.22 25.46
CA ASP A 703 -27.44 18.28 26.58
C ASP A 703 -26.31 17.23 26.72
N GLY A 704 -25.29 17.25 25.85
CA GLY A 704 -24.23 16.23 25.83
C GLY A 704 -24.70 14.80 25.46
N ILE A 705 -23.77 13.84 25.47
CA ILE A 705 -24.08 12.43 25.17
C ILE A 705 -24.70 11.76 26.40
N SER A 706 -25.85 11.10 26.22
CA SER A 706 -26.52 10.37 27.30
C SER A 706 -25.66 9.23 27.84
N TYR A 707 -25.80 8.92 29.14
CA TYR A 707 -25.14 7.76 29.76
C TYR A 707 -25.35 6.46 28.97
N ARG A 708 -26.56 6.23 28.46
CA ARG A 708 -26.89 5.03 27.66
C ARG A 708 -26.12 4.97 26.34
N GLN A 709 -26.02 6.10 25.65
CA GLN A 709 -25.28 6.21 24.38
C GLN A 709 -23.78 6.01 24.60
N ARG A 710 -23.21 6.63 25.65
CA ARG A 710 -21.80 6.44 26.01
C ARG A 710 -21.51 4.98 26.41
N HIS A 711 -22.44 4.33 27.11
CA HIS A 711 -22.33 2.91 27.44
C HIS A 711 -22.30 2.03 26.17
N ASN A 712 -23.22 2.26 25.22
CA ASN A 712 -23.26 1.51 23.96
C ASN A 712 -21.95 1.67 23.15
N LEU A 713 -21.45 2.90 23.03
CA LEU A 713 -20.18 3.18 22.34
C LEU A 713 -19.00 2.50 23.03
N ALA A 714 -18.96 2.54 24.37
CA ALA A 714 -17.92 1.86 25.15
C ALA A 714 -17.97 0.33 24.97
N SER A 715 -19.16 -0.26 24.88
CA SER A 715 -19.35 -1.70 24.63
C SER A 715 -18.84 -2.10 23.24
N VAL A 716 -19.14 -1.31 22.20
CA VAL A 716 -18.61 -1.54 20.84
C VAL A 716 -17.09 -1.40 20.80
N ALA A 717 -16.55 -0.32 21.39
CA ALA A 717 -15.13 -0.08 21.53
C ALA A 717 -14.41 -1.23 22.23
N LYS A 718 -15.01 -1.78 23.30
CA LYS A 718 -14.46 -2.93 24.04
C LYS A 718 -14.33 -4.19 23.18
N ILE A 719 -15.34 -4.49 22.35
CA ILE A 719 -15.29 -5.68 21.46
C ILE A 719 -14.23 -5.52 20.38
N LEU A 720 -14.17 -4.35 19.73
CA LEU A 720 -13.14 -4.06 18.73
C LEU A 720 -11.72 -4.05 19.35
N GLN A 721 -11.58 -3.58 20.59
CA GLN A 721 -10.34 -3.69 21.37
C GLN A 721 -9.97 -5.14 21.67
N TYR A 722 -10.95 -6.00 21.96
CA TYR A 722 -10.74 -7.44 22.17
C TYR A 722 -10.34 -8.12 20.86
N ALA A 723 -10.99 -7.78 19.76
CA ALA A 723 -10.65 -8.24 18.42
C ALA A 723 -9.22 -7.82 18.04
N SER A 724 -8.84 -6.54 18.15
CA SER A 724 -7.49 -6.06 17.81
C SER A 724 -6.36 -6.75 18.59
N ASN A 725 -6.62 -7.11 19.85
CA ASN A 725 -5.66 -7.80 20.72
C ASN A 725 -5.70 -9.33 20.64
N LYS A 726 -6.64 -9.90 19.88
CA LYS A 726 -6.98 -11.34 19.87
C LYS A 726 -7.24 -11.87 21.29
N LYS A 727 -8.02 -11.12 22.08
CA LYS A 727 -8.48 -11.50 23.42
C LYS A 727 -9.96 -11.88 23.33
N GLY A 728 -10.34 -12.98 23.97
CA GLY A 728 -11.75 -13.40 24.10
C GLY A 728 -12.18 -13.41 25.57
N TYR A 729 -13.49 -13.48 25.80
CA TYR A 729 -14.06 -13.62 27.13
C TYR A 729 -13.70 -14.99 27.73
N LYS A 730 -13.06 -14.98 28.91
CA LYS A 730 -12.65 -16.19 29.66
C LYS A 730 -13.53 -16.43 30.88
N ASP A 731 -13.73 -15.39 31.68
CA ASP A 731 -14.40 -15.46 32.98
C ASP A 731 -15.93 -15.29 32.86
N GLU A 732 -16.39 -14.46 31.92
CA GLU A 732 -17.81 -14.20 31.66
C GLU A 732 -18.41 -15.28 30.72
N ILE A 733 -18.94 -16.36 31.31
CA ILE A 733 -19.45 -17.54 30.57
C ILE A 733 -20.53 -17.17 29.55
N HIS A 734 -21.45 -16.27 29.90
CA HIS A 734 -22.54 -15.82 29.04
C HIS A 734 -22.08 -15.05 27.79
N LEU A 735 -20.87 -14.46 27.79
CA LEU A 735 -20.30 -13.75 26.65
C LEU A 735 -19.35 -14.60 25.81
N LYS A 736 -19.08 -15.86 26.20
CA LYS A 736 -18.24 -16.78 25.41
C LYS A 736 -18.81 -17.05 24.02
N CYS A 737 -20.13 -16.94 23.85
CA CYS A 737 -20.80 -17.04 22.55
C CYS A 737 -20.34 -15.96 21.54
N MET A 738 -19.76 -14.85 22.00
CA MET A 738 -19.20 -13.81 21.13
C MET A 738 -17.77 -14.10 20.65
N ASN A 739 -17.07 -15.07 21.24
CA ASN A 739 -15.68 -15.35 20.90
C ASN A 739 -15.46 -15.73 19.41
N PRO A 740 -16.34 -16.50 18.75
CA PRO A 740 -16.26 -16.73 17.30
C PRO A 740 -16.31 -15.42 16.51
N PHE A 741 -17.28 -14.54 16.81
CA PHE A 741 -17.39 -13.23 16.18
C PHE A 741 -16.14 -12.35 16.39
N ILE A 742 -15.58 -12.33 17.60
CA ILE A 742 -14.34 -11.60 17.91
C ILE A 742 -13.15 -12.16 17.10
N LEU A 743 -13.09 -13.47 16.91
CA LEU A 743 -12.06 -14.12 16.11
C LEU A 743 -12.19 -13.72 14.63
N ASP A 744 -13.40 -13.71 14.09
CA ASP A 744 -13.68 -13.29 12.71
C ASP A 744 -13.30 -11.82 12.51
N CYS A 745 -13.68 -10.94 13.45
CA CYS A 745 -13.26 -9.54 13.46
C CYS A 745 -11.73 -9.40 13.49
N TYR A 746 -11.03 -10.20 14.30
CA TYR A 746 -9.57 -10.21 14.36
C TYR A 746 -8.95 -10.61 13.01
N THR A 747 -9.51 -11.59 12.30
CA THR A 747 -8.97 -12.00 10.99
C THR A 747 -9.07 -10.88 9.96
N LYS A 748 -10.21 -10.18 9.91
CA LYS A 748 -10.42 -8.99 9.06
C LYS A 748 -9.45 -7.86 9.45
N LEU A 749 -9.34 -7.53 10.75
CA LEU A 749 -8.43 -6.50 11.26
C LEU A 749 -6.95 -6.83 11.02
N LYS A 750 -6.56 -8.11 11.11
CA LYS A 750 -5.18 -8.54 10.85
C LYS A 750 -4.76 -8.21 9.41
N LEU A 751 -5.63 -8.49 8.43
CA LEU A 751 -5.38 -8.14 7.03
C LEU A 751 -5.29 -6.62 6.85
N PHE A 752 -6.19 -5.88 7.50
CA PHE A 752 -6.15 -4.42 7.50
C PHE A 752 -4.85 -3.85 8.08
N PHE A 753 -4.39 -4.32 9.25
CA PHE A 753 -3.13 -3.86 9.84
C PHE A 753 -1.92 -4.19 8.96
N ASN A 754 -1.90 -5.35 8.29
CA ASN A 754 -0.86 -5.65 7.32
C ASN A 754 -0.88 -4.67 6.14
N ASN A 755 -2.07 -4.32 5.63
CA ASN A 755 -2.22 -3.33 4.57
C ASN A 755 -1.82 -1.93 5.02
N CYS A 756 -2.01 -1.57 6.30
CA CYS A 756 -1.60 -0.28 6.86
C CYS A 756 -0.08 -0.14 7.01
N SER A 757 0.65 -1.25 7.19
CA SER A 757 2.11 -1.26 7.24
C SER A 757 2.78 -1.26 5.86
N ASN A 758 2.02 -1.38 4.77
CA ASN A 758 2.56 -1.36 3.41
C ASN A 758 2.38 0.03 2.78
N VAL A 759 3.45 0.82 2.82
CA VAL A 759 3.47 2.26 2.51
C VAL A 759 4.81 2.61 1.87
N ASP A 760 4.82 3.57 0.95
CA ASP A 760 6.03 4.10 0.33
C ASP A 760 6.97 4.80 1.34
N ASP A 761 8.19 5.09 0.91
CA ASP A 761 9.16 5.82 1.74
C ASP A 761 8.81 7.31 1.84
N PRO A 762 9.16 8.00 2.95
CA PRO A 762 8.83 9.41 3.16
C PRO A 762 9.38 10.34 2.08
N GLU A 763 10.54 10.00 1.49
CA GLU A 763 11.14 10.72 0.37
C GLU A 763 10.20 10.77 -0.84
N ILE A 764 9.55 9.64 -1.15
CA ILE A 764 8.63 9.49 -2.28
C ILE A 764 7.31 10.19 -1.96
N TYR A 765 6.76 10.00 -0.75
CA TYR A 765 5.47 10.58 -0.38
C TYR A 765 5.49 12.11 -0.33
N TYR A 766 6.54 12.71 0.24
CA TYR A 766 6.67 14.17 0.34
C TYR A 766 7.35 14.81 -0.87
N ASN A 767 7.80 14.03 -1.86
CA ASN A 767 8.59 14.50 -3.01
C ASN A 767 9.84 15.30 -2.60
N ILE A 768 10.60 14.80 -1.63
CA ILE A 768 11.79 15.45 -1.10
C ILE A 768 13.05 14.70 -1.56
N ASN A 769 13.95 15.44 -2.20
CA ASN A 769 15.22 14.99 -2.72
C ASN A 769 16.37 15.81 -2.07
N GLU A 770 17.62 15.38 -2.28
CA GLU A 770 18.81 16.04 -1.72
C GLU A 770 18.97 17.51 -2.10
N PHE A 771 18.33 17.96 -3.19
CA PHE A 771 18.40 19.34 -3.69
C PHE A 771 17.14 20.16 -3.37
N THR A 772 16.12 19.59 -2.73
CA THR A 772 14.85 20.28 -2.50
C THR A 772 15.07 21.61 -1.77
N ASP A 773 15.87 21.60 -0.71
CA ASP A 773 16.21 22.81 0.07
C ASP A 773 16.93 23.89 -0.76
N VAL A 774 17.69 23.51 -1.79
CA VAL A 774 18.42 24.44 -2.68
C VAL A 774 17.52 25.00 -3.78
N THR A 775 16.48 24.25 -4.17
CA THR A 775 15.54 24.63 -5.23
C THR A 775 14.34 25.43 -4.75
N LEU A 776 14.13 25.55 -3.43
CA LEU A 776 13.05 26.35 -2.86
C LEU A 776 13.27 27.84 -3.18
N LEU A 777 12.27 28.46 -3.80
CA LEU A 777 12.26 29.91 -4.12
C LEU A 777 12.29 30.77 -2.85
N THR A 778 11.73 30.25 -1.76
CA THR A 778 11.68 30.87 -0.44
C THR A 778 12.42 29.98 0.54
N LYS A 779 13.42 30.53 1.25
CA LYS A 779 14.13 29.80 2.32
C LYS A 779 13.13 29.37 3.40
N PRO A 780 13.24 28.15 3.94
CA PRO A 780 12.37 27.71 5.03
C PRO A 780 12.52 28.68 6.22
N THR A 781 11.45 28.88 6.99
CA THR A 781 11.52 29.78 8.17
C THR A 781 11.04 29.09 9.44
N ILE A 782 11.83 29.15 10.51
CA ILE A 782 11.54 28.63 11.84
C ILE A 782 11.04 29.76 12.72
N ASN A 783 9.87 29.56 13.35
CA ASN A 783 9.30 30.51 14.29
C ASN A 783 9.65 30.08 15.71
N ILE A 784 10.74 30.62 16.25
CA ILE A 784 11.25 30.26 17.59
C ILE A 784 11.42 31.50 18.47
N THR A 785 11.09 31.35 19.75
CA THR A 785 11.23 32.40 20.76
C THR A 785 12.66 32.47 21.29
N LEU A 786 13.08 33.64 21.81
CA LEU A 786 14.43 33.79 22.39
C LEU A 786 14.65 32.89 23.61
N GLN A 787 13.59 32.60 24.37
CA GLN A 787 13.66 31.67 25.49
C GLN A 787 13.93 30.24 25.00
N GLU A 788 13.24 29.79 23.95
CA GLU A 788 13.48 28.49 23.32
C GLU A 788 14.91 28.38 22.77
N ILE A 789 15.44 29.43 22.14
CA ILE A 789 16.83 29.47 21.67
C ILE A 789 17.80 29.30 22.84
N GLN A 790 17.61 30.05 23.92
CA GLN A 790 18.47 29.95 25.10
C GLN A 790 18.41 28.55 25.73
N GLU A 791 17.20 28.02 25.92
CA GLU A 791 16.96 26.71 26.52
C GLU A 791 17.61 25.60 25.67
N THR A 792 17.33 25.57 24.36
CA THR A 792 17.91 24.57 23.45
C THR A 792 19.44 24.66 23.38
N HIS A 793 20.01 25.87 23.32
CA HIS A 793 21.45 26.08 23.33
C HIS A 793 22.08 25.59 24.65
N SER A 794 21.51 25.94 25.80
CA SER A 794 22.00 25.46 27.10
C SER A 794 21.95 23.94 27.21
N LEU A 795 20.85 23.32 26.78
CA LEU A 795 20.67 21.88 26.82
C LEU A 795 21.67 21.14 25.91
N LEU A 796 22.00 21.72 24.76
CA LEU A 796 23.02 21.18 23.87
C LEU A 796 24.40 21.27 24.50
N LEU A 797 24.79 22.41 25.07
CA LEU A 797 26.09 22.57 25.73
C LEU A 797 26.24 21.60 26.91
N ASP A 798 25.21 21.44 27.74
CA ASP A 798 25.23 20.56 28.91
C ASP A 798 25.37 19.07 28.55
N ASN A 799 24.93 18.67 27.35
CA ASN A 799 24.84 17.26 26.94
C ASN A 799 25.65 16.94 25.67
N ILE A 800 26.53 17.85 25.23
CA ILE A 800 27.17 17.75 23.90
C ILE A 800 28.00 16.48 23.75
N ASP A 801 28.67 16.03 24.81
CA ASP A 801 29.49 14.81 24.83
C ASP A 801 28.66 13.55 24.55
N GLN A 802 27.38 13.54 24.95
CA GLN A 802 26.46 12.42 24.70
C GLN A 802 25.79 12.54 23.33
N VAL A 803 25.46 13.77 22.92
CA VAL A 803 24.78 14.10 21.66
C VAL A 803 25.72 13.91 20.45
N ALA A 804 26.98 14.32 20.55
CA ALA A 804 27.97 14.24 19.48
C ALA A 804 29.34 13.78 20.03
N PRO A 805 29.54 12.48 20.26
CA PRO A 805 30.77 11.96 20.87
C PRO A 805 32.00 12.03 19.96
N ASP A 806 31.83 12.23 18.65
CA ASP A 806 32.94 12.44 17.72
C ASP A 806 33.40 13.91 17.80
N PRO A 807 34.65 14.20 18.18
CA PRO A 807 35.16 15.57 18.26
C PRO A 807 35.27 16.26 16.89
N ASN A 808 35.17 15.52 15.77
CA ASN A 808 35.18 16.10 14.43
C ASN A 808 33.78 16.43 13.90
N ASP A 809 32.73 16.25 14.70
CA ASP A 809 31.38 16.58 14.28
C ASP A 809 31.22 18.11 14.06
N PRO A 810 30.67 18.56 12.92
CA PRO A 810 30.47 19.98 12.61
C PRO A 810 29.64 20.75 13.66
N ILE A 811 28.81 20.08 14.47
CA ILE A 811 28.04 20.77 15.52
C ILE A 811 28.95 21.40 16.58
N HIS A 812 30.13 20.82 16.84
CA HIS A 812 31.11 21.38 17.79
C HIS A 812 31.66 22.72 17.30
N GLN A 813 31.97 22.83 16.00
CA GLN A 813 32.42 24.09 15.41
C GLN A 813 31.36 25.19 15.50
N LEU A 814 30.09 24.85 15.25
CA LEU A 814 28.97 25.79 15.37
C LEU A 814 28.75 26.26 16.81
N LEU A 815 28.87 25.35 17.79
CA LEU A 815 28.75 25.69 19.21
C LEU A 815 29.94 26.53 19.70
N ASP A 816 31.17 26.24 19.24
CA ASP A 816 32.36 27.04 19.52
C ASP A 816 32.20 28.48 18.99
N GLU A 817 31.61 28.65 17.81
CA GLU A 817 31.30 29.96 17.21
C GLU A 817 30.19 30.72 17.96
N LEU A 818 29.20 30.01 18.51
CA LEU A 818 28.11 30.57 19.32
C LEU A 818 28.56 30.95 20.74
N GLY A 819 29.65 30.36 21.22
CA GLY A 819 30.31 30.68 22.49
C GLY A 819 30.02 29.68 23.61
N PRO A 820 30.84 29.69 24.69
CA PRO A 820 30.86 28.64 25.71
C PRO A 820 29.68 28.66 26.69
N SER A 821 28.79 29.66 26.61
CA SER A 821 27.61 29.78 27.48
C SER A 821 26.44 30.38 26.72
N ALA A 822 25.24 29.83 26.92
CA ALA A 822 24.04 30.39 26.31
C ALA A 822 23.79 31.84 26.78
N PRO A 823 23.58 32.79 25.85
CA PRO A 823 23.34 34.19 26.19
C PRO A 823 22.04 34.35 27.00
N THR A 824 22.04 35.28 27.96
CA THR A 824 20.86 35.55 28.79
C THR A 824 19.78 36.27 27.96
N ILE A 825 18.49 36.04 28.24
CA ILE A 825 17.36 36.76 27.59
C ILE A 825 17.64 38.26 27.48
N SER A 826 18.13 38.92 28.53
CA SER A 826 18.45 40.36 28.53
C SER A 826 19.57 40.77 27.57
N GLN A 827 20.52 39.88 27.29
CA GLN A 827 21.56 40.10 26.28
C GLN A 827 20.95 40.03 24.89
N LEU A 828 20.08 39.04 24.63
CA LEU A 828 19.41 38.84 23.35
C LEU A 828 18.37 39.94 23.02
N TYR A 829 17.63 40.41 24.04
CA TYR A 829 16.39 41.19 23.84
C TYR A 829 16.58 42.67 23.51
N GLY A 830 17.61 43.36 24.04
CA GLY A 830 17.77 44.82 23.83
C GLY A 830 16.45 45.62 23.88
N CYS A 831 15.76 45.64 25.04
CA CYS A 831 14.48 46.35 25.31
C CYS A 831 13.19 45.79 24.67
N LYS A 832 12.08 45.93 25.44
CA LYS A 832 10.80 45.21 25.36
C LYS A 832 10.02 45.42 24.04
N GLU A 833 9.74 44.32 23.32
CA GLU A 833 8.43 43.98 22.72
C GLU A 833 8.46 42.54 22.14
N LEU A 834 7.30 41.86 22.12
CA LEU A 834 7.12 40.50 21.58
C LEU A 834 7.34 40.51 20.06
N LEU A 835 8.35 39.80 19.54
CA LEU A 835 8.55 39.66 18.10
C LEU A 835 8.71 38.19 17.70
N LEU A 836 7.91 37.83 16.68
CA LEU A 836 8.01 36.61 15.88
C LEU A 836 9.29 36.70 15.06
N PHE A 837 10.20 35.75 15.24
CA PHE A 837 11.39 35.66 14.40
C PHE A 837 11.10 34.81 13.17
N TYR A 838 11.56 35.29 12.02
CA TYR A 838 11.62 34.55 10.76
C TYR A 838 13.05 34.05 10.58
N PHE A 839 13.34 32.78 10.87
CA PHE A 839 14.70 32.23 10.79
C PHE A 839 14.88 31.22 9.66
N ILE A 840 15.82 31.43 8.75
CA ILE A 840 16.23 30.57 7.61
C ILE A 840 16.37 29.07 7.95
#